data_AF-A0A954YGC5-F1
#
_entry.id   AF-A0A954YGC5-F1
#
_cell.length_a   1.000
_cell.length_b   1.000
_cell.length_c   1.000
_cell.angle_alpha   90.00
_cell.angle_beta   90.00
_cell.angle_gamma   90.00
#
_symmetry.space_group_name_H-M   'P 1'
#
loop_
_entity.id
_entity.type
_entity.pdbx_description
1 polymer ?
#
loop_
_entity_poly.entity_id
_entity_poly.type
_entity_poly.pdbx_seq_one_letter_code
_entity_poly.pdbx_strand_id
1 'polypeptide(L)'
;MDSRVAKTGPVTLIVILAILVSPALADDIQPITNWTIGTSGPSRFTAGTDRFLIFTAGAEENGSTQVTSVTYGGQAMTEVTTDVAGSSTTARAHIFYLNEAGIQAATSNTFSVNWSQNPNNSSYAARMYENVDQSSPIRDSDKSSTSSSSPNPISTPALTVVDGDYAVACAQCGNTGSNYTWYNGFSEGTDFTASSSRHSTADRAISSDGTATPSAQHSGPNRQVILGAVLKSTNVAAPPVTYYVRTDGSDSNSGTGASASEAWATMSHAAANASTPGDVIYVRAGTYAESVQPLVSGNSSNPTMFVADTSGAVFGVAGDVIIQASSGNDALNLSSRNHLHFSGFTFQGDNNSQDCVDIDSCDGIAFERCILFEAGDKGLEISGSSTSVTMTNCLIYNCDDDAVHLYSGELTIWNSTIADNGSDGIAQDSGTLTVRNCIIVFSGFDGLDYNGGSISHAYNLIYGNDDRDWEGTSSATGELSQDPLFVGSGDYHLSAGSPAINDGTNAGGTVDDDKDGNPRPVGGSWDIGCYEANLAHWNLDETNGTTAADSSGIGNDAVLSGGITFDADSTVACTTGSNSLLFDGINDELIATGYKAISGANARTISAWFQTEQTGAIIHWGDTTAGGEWTVRVQDDHGAEGAIGVDVGSGYVVGTTDLRDGAWHHVAVVLPSGANDVTGVLIYVDGALESTSASSPQAIDTGSTDDVLVGNDASNRYFNGTIDDVRVYNFELSASTVGQLSGFIGHWAFEEASGTTAADSSTQANDGTLANGASWVAGKIGDGAIDLDGSNDRVDLPDMNFDFSGGLAISLWINPSSTPGSYVAFLGISNGSNV
;
A
#
# COMPACT_ATOMS: atom_id res chain seq x y z
N MET A 1 46.98 -0.21 50.13
CA MET A 1 45.74 0.44 49.70
C MET A 1 45.15 -0.50 48.66
N ASP A 2 44.48 -1.56 49.10
CA ASP A 2 43.04 -1.57 49.41
C ASP A 2 42.20 -1.13 48.20
N SER A 3 41.17 -1.83 47.74
CA SER A 3 40.63 -3.17 48.00
C SER A 3 39.30 -3.26 47.23
N ARG A 4 39.11 -4.33 46.45
CA ARG A 4 37.81 -5.02 46.19
C ARG A 4 36.75 -4.20 45.41
N VAL A 5 35.80 -4.76 44.66
CA VAL A 5 35.10 -6.04 44.72
C VAL A 5 34.62 -6.40 43.31
N ALA A 6 34.93 -7.61 42.83
CA ALA A 6 34.13 -8.28 41.81
C ALA A 6 32.79 -8.72 42.43
N LYS A 7 31.66 -8.39 41.81
CA LYS A 7 30.36 -8.99 42.14
C LYS A 7 29.88 -9.80 40.94
N THR A 8 30.33 -11.05 40.90
CA THR A 8 29.62 -12.16 40.28
C THR A 8 28.42 -12.50 41.16
N GLY A 9 27.21 -12.34 40.63
CA GLY A 9 25.98 -12.91 41.19
C GLY A 9 25.22 -13.61 40.06
N PRO A 10 24.56 -14.75 40.33
CA PRO A 10 23.82 -15.47 39.31
C PRO A 10 22.59 -14.65 38.93
N VAL A 11 22.43 -14.31 37.65
CA VAL A 11 21.10 -13.97 37.16
C VAL A 11 20.39 -15.30 36.98
N THR A 12 19.49 -15.59 37.90
CA THR A 12 18.49 -16.64 37.75
C THR A 12 17.71 -16.31 36.48
N LEU A 13 17.95 -17.06 35.41
CA LEU A 13 17.05 -17.13 34.28
C LEU A 13 15.78 -17.81 34.82
N ILE A 14 14.78 -17.02 35.21
CA ILE A 14 13.42 -17.52 35.31
C ILE A 14 12.98 -17.71 33.87
N VAL A 15 13.12 -18.93 33.37
CA VAL A 15 12.36 -19.40 32.22
C VAL A 15 10.90 -19.38 32.68
N ILE A 16 10.22 -18.26 32.45
CA ILE A 16 8.77 -18.30 32.35
C ILE A 16 8.52 -18.98 31.02
N LEU A 17 8.33 -20.29 31.08
CA LEU A 17 7.66 -21.04 30.04
C LEU A 17 6.21 -20.54 30.03
N ALA A 18 5.97 -19.38 29.44
CA ALA A 18 4.66 -19.03 28.96
C ALA A 18 4.47 -19.90 27.72
N ILE A 19 3.77 -21.01 27.90
CA ILE A 19 3.01 -21.61 26.82
C ILE A 19 2.08 -20.47 26.36
N LEU A 20 2.48 -19.76 25.32
CA LEU A 20 1.56 -19.00 24.50
C LEU A 20 0.68 -20.05 23.84
N VAL A 21 -0.39 -20.41 24.54
CA VAL A 21 -1.63 -20.71 23.85
C VAL A 21 -1.87 -19.46 23.01
N SER A 22 -1.84 -19.64 21.69
CA SER A 22 -2.34 -18.66 20.73
C SER A 22 -3.48 -17.87 21.37
N PRO A 23 -3.40 -16.53 21.48
CA PRO A 23 -4.60 -15.79 21.83
C PRO A 23 -5.62 -16.19 20.76
N ALA A 24 -6.71 -16.81 21.20
CA ALA A 24 -7.91 -16.85 20.38
C ALA A 24 -8.13 -15.40 19.91
N LEU A 25 -8.43 -15.24 18.62
CA LEU A 25 -8.82 -13.97 18.04
C LEU A 25 -9.70 -13.22 19.04
N ALA A 26 -9.31 -11.99 19.38
CA ALA A 26 -10.07 -11.19 20.31
C ALA A 26 -11.44 -10.92 19.66
N ASP A 27 -12.50 -11.27 20.40
CA ASP A 27 -13.88 -11.16 19.93
C ASP A 27 -14.41 -9.74 20.23
N ASP A 28 -15.32 -9.23 19.38
CA ASP A 28 -16.04 -7.98 19.62
C ASP A 28 -16.76 -7.97 20.98
N ILE A 29 -17.02 -6.77 21.51
CA ILE A 29 -17.83 -6.67 22.72
C ILE A 29 -19.25 -7.15 22.44
N GLN A 30 -19.75 -8.05 23.29
CA GLN A 30 -21.14 -8.53 23.22
C GLN A 30 -21.83 -8.40 24.58
N PRO A 31 -23.14 -8.10 24.60
CA PRO A 31 -23.92 -8.14 25.83
C PRO A 31 -24.26 -9.59 26.24
N ILE A 32 -23.86 -9.99 27.43
CA ILE A 32 -24.06 -11.35 27.95
C ILE A 32 -25.28 -11.51 28.86
N THR A 33 -25.96 -10.41 29.19
CA THR A 33 -27.28 -10.44 29.84
C THR A 33 -28.27 -9.49 29.19
N ASN A 34 -29.57 -9.68 29.44
CA ASN A 34 -30.55 -8.62 29.23
C ASN A 34 -30.36 -7.49 30.25
N TRP A 35 -30.90 -6.32 29.95
CA TRP A 35 -31.03 -5.26 30.95
C TRP A 35 -31.92 -5.70 32.11
N THR A 36 -31.47 -5.41 33.34
CA THR A 36 -32.20 -5.66 34.59
C THR A 36 -32.53 -4.33 35.25
N ILE A 37 -33.66 -4.25 35.96
CA ILE A 37 -34.10 -3.03 36.64
C ILE A 37 -34.09 -3.19 38.16
N GLY A 38 -33.88 -2.07 38.86
CA GLY A 38 -33.86 -2.02 40.33
C GLY A 38 -32.50 -2.40 40.93
N THR A 39 -32.50 -2.83 42.18
CA THR A 39 -31.27 -3.09 42.95
C THR A 39 -30.81 -4.54 42.91
N SER A 40 -31.50 -5.41 42.16
CA SER A 40 -31.07 -6.80 41.90
C SER A 40 -30.53 -6.89 40.48
N GLY A 41 -29.21 -6.96 40.35
CA GLY A 41 -28.52 -6.94 39.07
C GLY A 41 -28.30 -8.30 38.44
N PRO A 42 -27.58 -8.32 37.30
CA PRO A 42 -27.10 -9.55 36.65
C PRO A 42 -26.34 -10.45 37.64
N SER A 43 -26.40 -11.77 37.45
CA SER A 43 -25.68 -12.71 38.32
C SER A 43 -24.16 -12.52 38.19
N ARG A 44 -23.44 -12.50 39.31
CA ARG A 44 -21.97 -12.50 39.28
C ARG A 44 -21.36 -13.80 38.72
N PHE A 45 -22.20 -14.83 38.56
CA PHE A 45 -21.83 -16.11 37.98
C PHE A 45 -22.19 -16.23 36.50
N THR A 46 -22.69 -15.15 35.87
CA THR A 46 -22.86 -15.13 34.42
C THR A 46 -21.51 -15.43 33.77
N ALA A 47 -21.49 -16.43 32.88
CA ALA A 47 -20.30 -16.79 32.13
C ALA A 47 -19.97 -15.69 31.10
N GLY A 48 -18.69 -15.46 30.87
CA GLY A 48 -18.16 -14.54 29.87
C GLY A 48 -16.69 -14.26 30.14
N THR A 49 -15.98 -13.78 29.13
CA THR A 49 -14.55 -13.41 29.22
C THR A 49 -14.41 -11.90 29.40
N ASP A 50 -13.51 -11.44 30.28
CA ASP A 50 -13.30 -10.01 30.54
C ASP A 50 -14.61 -9.22 30.74
N ARG A 51 -15.43 -9.66 31.70
CA ARG A 51 -16.78 -9.14 31.86
C ARG A 51 -16.76 -7.71 32.37
N PHE A 52 -17.78 -6.98 31.98
CA PHE A 52 -17.95 -5.58 32.33
C PHE A 52 -19.40 -5.29 32.69
N LEU A 53 -19.63 -4.76 33.89
CA LEU A 53 -20.96 -4.49 34.41
C LEU A 53 -21.25 -2.99 34.34
N ILE A 54 -22.23 -2.60 33.52
CA ILE A 54 -22.78 -1.24 33.48
C ILE A 54 -23.98 -1.13 34.42
N PHE A 55 -24.03 -0.02 35.17
CA PHE A 55 -25.15 0.35 36.03
C PHE A 55 -25.52 1.81 35.78
N THR A 56 -26.81 2.07 35.57
CA THR A 56 -27.34 3.42 35.41
C THR A 56 -28.25 3.77 36.58
N ALA A 57 -28.20 5.04 37.01
CA ALA A 57 -29.09 5.57 38.04
C ALA A 57 -29.76 6.85 37.55
N GLY A 58 -31.08 6.90 37.65
CA GLY A 58 -31.90 8.07 37.35
C GLY A 58 -32.64 8.54 38.59
N ALA A 59 -32.89 9.84 38.71
CA ALA A 59 -33.79 10.36 39.74
C ALA A 59 -34.46 11.67 39.33
N GLU A 60 -35.61 11.94 39.94
CA GLU A 60 -36.18 13.29 40.01
C GLU A 60 -36.47 13.66 41.46
N GLU A 61 -35.98 14.81 41.93
CA GLU A 61 -36.19 15.24 43.31
C GLU A 61 -36.17 16.76 43.47
N ASN A 62 -36.77 17.25 44.57
CA ASN A 62 -36.66 18.65 44.98
C ASN A 62 -35.30 18.89 45.64
N GLY A 63 -34.47 19.74 45.03
CA GLY A 63 -33.10 20.02 45.46
C GLY A 63 -32.03 19.41 44.54
N SER A 64 -30.78 19.40 45.01
CA SER A 64 -29.61 18.90 44.26
C SER A 64 -29.11 17.59 44.88
N THR A 65 -29.92 16.53 44.81
CA THR A 65 -29.45 15.19 45.19
C THR A 65 -28.52 14.63 44.11
N GLN A 66 -27.52 13.86 44.52
CA GLN A 66 -26.60 13.15 43.63
C GLN A 66 -26.20 11.81 44.26
N VAL A 67 -25.90 10.82 43.43
CA VAL A 67 -25.30 9.58 43.91
C VAL A 67 -23.91 9.89 44.47
N THR A 68 -23.61 9.43 45.68
CA THR A 68 -22.30 9.58 46.33
C THR A 68 -21.44 8.33 46.20
N SER A 69 -22.06 7.16 46.07
CA SER A 69 -21.37 5.89 45.80
C SER A 69 -22.37 4.83 45.35
N VAL A 70 -21.92 3.93 44.47
CA VAL A 70 -22.62 2.68 44.15
C VAL A 70 -21.71 1.50 44.48
N THR A 71 -22.28 0.45 45.08
CA THR A 71 -21.59 -0.84 45.20
C THR A 71 -22.40 -1.97 44.60
N TYR A 72 -21.75 -2.96 44.00
CA TYR A 72 -22.35 -4.22 43.57
C TYR A 72 -21.77 -5.37 44.40
N GLY A 73 -22.61 -6.03 45.20
CA GLY A 73 -22.17 -7.12 46.09
C GLY A 73 -21.08 -6.73 47.09
N GLY A 74 -21.00 -5.44 47.44
CA GLY A 74 -19.99 -4.85 48.31
C GLY A 74 -18.78 -4.24 47.60
N GLN A 75 -18.63 -4.41 46.28
CA GLN A 75 -17.53 -3.81 45.50
C GLN A 75 -17.92 -2.44 44.98
N ALA A 76 -17.07 -1.44 45.19
CA ALA A 76 -17.32 -0.08 44.72
C ALA A 76 -17.28 0.00 43.19
N MET A 77 -18.27 0.66 42.61
CA MET A 77 -18.33 0.93 41.18
C MET A 77 -17.74 2.30 40.86
N THR A 78 -17.17 2.43 39.66
CA THR A 78 -16.58 3.67 39.16
C THR A 78 -17.62 4.47 38.37
N GLU A 79 -17.75 5.76 38.63
CA GLU A 79 -18.63 6.65 37.84
C GLU A 79 -17.97 6.98 36.49
N VAL A 80 -18.69 6.76 35.39
CA VAL A 80 -18.27 7.18 34.04
C VAL A 80 -18.65 8.64 33.81
N THR A 81 -19.95 8.94 33.92
CA THR A 81 -20.47 10.28 33.65
C THR A 81 -21.82 10.50 34.34
N THR A 82 -22.15 11.76 34.60
CA THR A 82 -23.41 12.22 35.19
C THR A 82 -23.78 13.60 34.67
N ASP A 83 -25.08 13.88 34.60
CA ASP A 83 -25.60 15.21 34.31
C ASP A 83 -26.96 15.45 34.97
N VAL A 84 -27.38 16.72 35.02
CA VAL A 84 -28.59 17.19 35.71
C VAL A 84 -29.30 18.32 34.95
N ALA A 85 -30.64 18.24 34.88
CA ALA A 85 -31.50 19.28 34.34
C ALA A 85 -32.47 19.83 35.39
N GLY A 86 -32.62 21.15 35.46
CA GLY A 86 -33.53 21.86 36.38
C GLY A 86 -32.82 22.60 37.50
N SER A 87 -33.57 23.32 38.34
CA SER A 87 -33.01 24.16 39.42
C SER A 87 -33.66 23.90 40.80
N SER A 88 -34.99 23.93 40.89
CA SER A 88 -35.72 23.60 42.13
C SER A 88 -36.06 22.12 42.22
N THR A 89 -36.55 21.56 41.12
CA THR A 89 -36.76 20.14 40.91
C THR A 89 -35.81 19.74 39.81
N THR A 90 -34.98 18.72 40.06
CA THR A 90 -33.94 18.30 39.14
C THR A 90 -34.20 16.89 38.64
N ALA A 91 -33.93 16.64 37.35
CA ALA A 91 -33.82 15.31 36.78
C ALA A 91 -32.34 15.00 36.57
N ARG A 92 -31.88 13.83 37.00
CA ARG A 92 -30.47 13.44 36.96
C ARG A 92 -30.32 12.04 36.41
N ALA A 93 -29.21 11.81 35.70
CA ALA A 93 -28.76 10.48 35.31
C ALA A 93 -27.28 10.26 35.70
N HIS A 94 -26.90 9.00 35.83
CA HIS A 94 -25.53 8.55 36.03
C HIS A 94 -25.28 7.25 35.26
N ILE A 95 -24.03 7.05 34.83
CA ILE A 95 -23.51 5.76 34.36
C ILE A 95 -22.32 5.37 35.25
N PHE A 96 -22.33 4.13 35.74
CA PHE A 96 -21.27 3.52 36.52
C PHE A 96 -20.83 2.21 35.87
N TYR A 97 -19.60 1.77 36.17
CA TYR A 97 -19.11 0.46 35.79
C TYR A 97 -18.43 -0.32 36.92
N LEU A 98 -18.34 -1.63 36.75
CA LEU A 98 -17.47 -2.52 37.51
C LEU A 98 -16.77 -3.51 36.57
N ASN A 99 -15.46 -3.62 36.70
CA ASN A 99 -14.63 -4.51 35.88
C ASN A 99 -14.68 -5.97 36.40
N GLU A 100 -14.07 -6.89 35.65
CA GLU A 100 -14.07 -8.33 35.91
C GLU A 100 -13.60 -8.66 37.33
N ALA A 101 -12.50 -8.05 37.77
CA ALA A 101 -11.95 -8.25 39.11
C ALA A 101 -12.98 -7.87 40.20
N GLY A 102 -13.70 -6.77 40.02
CA GLY A 102 -14.79 -6.36 40.89
C GLY A 102 -15.98 -7.31 40.85
N ILE A 103 -16.39 -7.77 39.66
CA ILE A 103 -17.51 -8.72 39.52
C ILE A 103 -17.17 -10.04 40.24
N GLN A 104 -15.95 -10.54 40.10
CA GLN A 104 -15.48 -11.75 40.78
C GLN A 104 -15.43 -11.58 42.31
N ALA A 105 -15.00 -10.41 42.79
CA ALA A 105 -14.90 -10.11 44.20
C ALA A 105 -16.24 -9.78 44.87
N ALA A 106 -17.31 -9.60 44.10
CA ALA A 106 -18.65 -9.34 44.62
C ALA A 106 -19.20 -10.54 45.40
N THR A 107 -19.82 -10.29 46.55
CA THR A 107 -20.41 -11.35 47.40
C THR A 107 -21.87 -11.67 47.05
N SER A 108 -22.55 -10.77 46.36
CA SER A 108 -23.93 -10.90 45.88
C SER A 108 -24.12 -10.11 44.58
N ASN A 109 -25.30 -10.20 43.97
CA ASN A 109 -25.71 -9.42 42.80
C ASN A 109 -26.57 -8.20 43.18
N THR A 110 -26.41 -7.67 44.38
CA THR A 110 -27.23 -6.56 44.89
C THR A 110 -26.48 -5.24 44.75
N PHE A 111 -27.15 -4.24 44.16
CA PHE A 111 -26.67 -2.86 44.17
C PHE A 111 -27.06 -2.15 45.46
N SER A 112 -26.13 -1.42 46.05
CA SER A 112 -26.39 -0.43 47.10
C SER A 112 -26.03 0.95 46.56
N VAL A 113 -27.02 1.84 46.55
CA VAL A 113 -26.88 3.20 46.01
C VAL A 113 -27.04 4.19 47.15
N ASN A 114 -25.98 4.93 47.43
CA ASN A 114 -26.00 5.99 48.44
C ASN A 114 -26.20 7.33 47.74
N TRP A 115 -27.17 8.10 48.24
CA TRP A 115 -27.47 9.44 47.75
C TRP A 115 -27.08 10.48 48.80
N SER A 116 -26.69 11.68 48.35
CA SER A 116 -26.49 12.83 49.26
C SER A 116 -27.77 13.18 50.03
N GLN A 117 -28.92 12.93 49.41
CA GLN A 117 -30.25 12.93 50.01
C GLN A 117 -31.11 11.87 49.31
N ASN A 118 -31.72 10.95 50.05
CA ASN A 118 -32.51 9.87 49.43
C ASN A 118 -33.66 10.45 48.57
N PRO A 119 -33.65 10.23 47.24
CA PRO A 119 -34.75 10.63 46.38
C PRO A 119 -35.96 9.73 46.64
N ASN A 120 -37.16 10.31 46.49
CA ASN A 120 -38.41 9.55 46.53
C ASN A 120 -38.61 8.73 45.24
N ASN A 121 -37.99 9.19 44.14
CA ASN A 121 -38.16 8.64 42.80
C ASN A 121 -36.80 8.31 42.19
N SER A 122 -36.24 7.15 42.52
CA SER A 122 -35.01 6.63 41.90
C SER A 122 -35.31 5.48 40.93
N SER A 123 -34.58 5.46 39.84
CA SER A 123 -34.61 4.45 38.78
C SER A 123 -33.24 3.84 38.62
N TYR A 124 -33.17 2.52 38.43
CA TYR A 124 -31.90 1.82 38.27
C TYR A 124 -32.00 0.79 37.15
N ALA A 125 -30.96 0.69 36.33
CA ALA A 125 -30.85 -0.37 35.34
C ALA A 125 -29.40 -0.88 35.24
N ALA A 126 -29.21 -2.15 34.87
CA ALA A 126 -27.88 -2.73 34.72
C ALA A 126 -27.83 -3.82 33.65
N ARG A 127 -26.69 -3.93 32.98
CA ARG A 127 -26.38 -4.97 31.98
C ARG A 127 -24.90 -5.35 32.05
N MET A 128 -24.60 -6.61 31.73
CA MET A 128 -23.23 -7.12 31.66
C MET A 128 -22.83 -7.39 30.21
N TYR A 129 -21.57 -7.10 29.90
CA TYR A 129 -20.90 -7.31 28.62
C TYR A 129 -19.67 -8.20 28.82
N GLU A 130 -19.11 -8.72 27.73
CA GLU A 130 -17.82 -9.43 27.69
C GLU A 130 -16.87 -8.80 26.67
N ASN A 131 -15.59 -9.19 26.70
CA ASN A 131 -14.51 -8.72 25.82
C ASN A 131 -14.18 -7.22 25.92
N VAL A 132 -14.35 -6.64 27.12
CA VAL A 132 -14.04 -5.21 27.38
C VAL A 132 -12.62 -5.08 27.95
N ASP A 133 -11.85 -4.09 27.47
CA ASP A 133 -10.52 -3.75 28.00
C ASP A 133 -10.58 -3.49 29.51
N GLN A 134 -9.94 -4.34 30.31
CA GLN A 134 -10.01 -4.26 31.77
C GLN A 134 -9.10 -3.17 32.37
N SER A 135 -8.19 -2.61 31.58
CA SER A 135 -7.22 -1.60 32.01
C SER A 135 -7.71 -0.17 31.75
N SER A 136 -8.35 0.05 30.59
CA SER A 136 -8.91 1.34 30.17
C SER A 136 -10.27 1.13 29.49
N PRO A 137 -11.31 0.73 30.24
CA PRO A 137 -12.55 0.18 29.68
C PRO A 137 -13.47 1.18 28.98
N ILE A 138 -13.28 2.49 29.20
CA ILE A 138 -14.11 3.53 28.60
C ILE A 138 -13.24 4.27 27.58
N ARG A 139 -13.61 4.18 26.30
CA ARG A 139 -12.94 4.91 25.22
C ARG A 139 -13.33 6.38 25.23
N ASP A 140 -14.63 6.62 25.30
CA ASP A 140 -15.20 7.97 25.28
C ASP A 140 -16.50 8.02 26.09
N SER A 141 -16.87 9.20 26.57
CA SER A 141 -18.15 9.45 27.21
C SER A 141 -18.52 10.92 27.15
N ASP A 142 -19.79 11.21 26.88
CA ASP A 142 -20.29 12.57 26.83
C ASP A 142 -21.78 12.61 27.25
N LYS A 143 -22.32 13.82 27.38
CA LYS A 143 -23.59 14.10 28.04
C LYS A 143 -24.24 15.35 27.48
N SER A 144 -25.55 15.43 27.67
CA SER A 144 -26.32 16.63 27.37
C SER A 144 -27.55 16.72 28.26
N SER A 145 -27.95 17.94 28.60
CA SER A 145 -29.13 18.20 29.41
C SER A 145 -29.85 19.49 29.01
N THR A 146 -31.16 19.51 29.22
CA THR A 146 -31.98 20.71 29.02
C THR A 146 -33.11 20.77 30.03
N SER A 147 -33.36 21.95 30.59
CA SER A 147 -34.54 22.21 31.43
C SER A 147 -35.82 22.46 30.62
N SER A 148 -35.70 22.52 29.30
CA SER A 148 -36.79 22.81 28.36
C SER A 148 -37.36 21.53 27.75
N SER A 149 -38.52 21.65 27.10
CA SER A 149 -39.11 20.61 26.25
C SER A 149 -38.38 20.43 24.91
N SER A 150 -37.40 21.30 24.61
CA SER A 150 -36.56 21.27 23.42
C SER A 150 -35.08 21.44 23.80
N PRO A 151 -34.14 20.72 23.16
CA PRO A 151 -34.36 19.76 22.06
C PRO A 151 -35.04 18.46 22.51
N ASN A 152 -35.80 17.83 21.61
CA ASN A 152 -36.44 16.52 21.79
C ASN A 152 -36.68 15.92 20.38
N PRO A 153 -35.81 15.03 19.87
CA PRO A 153 -34.80 14.24 20.60
C PRO A 153 -33.69 15.08 21.23
N ILE A 154 -33.23 14.68 22.41
CA ILE A 154 -31.97 15.18 23.00
C ILE A 154 -30.84 14.21 22.60
N SER A 155 -29.68 14.76 22.27
CA SER A 155 -28.51 13.98 21.86
C SER A 155 -27.28 14.38 22.68
N THR A 156 -26.35 13.44 22.88
CA THR A 156 -24.99 13.79 23.31
C THR A 156 -24.24 14.47 22.16
N PRO A 157 -23.09 15.10 22.41
CA PRO A 157 -22.07 15.26 21.38
C PRO A 157 -21.62 13.89 20.82
N ALA A 158 -20.91 13.93 19.68
CA ALA A 158 -20.41 12.73 19.02
C ALA A 158 -19.33 12.05 19.87
N LEU A 159 -19.48 10.74 20.10
CA LEU A 159 -18.52 9.92 20.83
C LEU A 159 -17.59 9.21 19.85
N THR A 160 -16.29 9.20 20.10
CA THR A 160 -15.31 8.44 19.30
C THR A 160 -15.49 6.94 19.51
N VAL A 161 -15.54 6.18 18.41
CA VAL A 161 -15.70 4.72 18.40
C VAL A 161 -14.71 4.05 17.44
N VAL A 162 -14.37 2.81 17.74
CA VAL A 162 -13.56 1.90 16.89
C VAL A 162 -14.35 0.62 16.66
N ASP A 163 -14.10 -0.07 15.56
CA ASP A 163 -14.68 -1.38 15.27
C ASP A 163 -14.54 -2.36 16.45
N GLY A 164 -15.60 -3.14 16.70
CA GLY A 164 -15.72 -4.06 17.83
C GLY A 164 -16.02 -3.42 19.20
N ASP A 165 -16.03 -2.09 19.32
CA ASP A 165 -16.51 -1.40 20.53
C ASP A 165 -18.03 -1.62 20.76
N TYR A 166 -18.52 -1.17 21.93
CA TYR A 166 -19.95 -1.11 22.20
C TYR A 166 -20.35 0.23 22.84
N ALA A 167 -21.34 0.92 22.29
CA ALA A 167 -21.85 2.16 22.85
C ALA A 167 -23.05 1.89 23.77
N VAL A 168 -23.03 2.46 24.97
CA VAL A 168 -24.12 2.39 25.97
C VAL A 168 -24.62 3.79 26.31
N ALA A 169 -25.91 3.92 26.55
CA ALA A 169 -26.53 5.21 26.83
C ALA A 169 -27.68 5.10 27.83
N CYS A 170 -27.96 6.19 28.53
CA CYS A 170 -29.17 6.34 29.32
C CYS A 170 -29.75 7.75 29.23
N ALA A 171 -31.06 7.85 29.41
CA ALA A 171 -31.80 9.10 29.39
C ALA A 171 -32.74 9.20 30.59
N GLN A 172 -32.90 10.42 31.12
CA GLN A 172 -33.82 10.73 32.22
C GLN A 172 -34.73 11.90 31.82
N CYS A 173 -36.02 11.79 32.15
CA CYS A 173 -37.00 12.85 32.01
C CYS A 173 -37.79 13.04 33.32
N GLY A 174 -37.99 14.28 33.73
CA GLY A 174 -38.83 14.66 34.87
C GLY A 174 -40.34 14.63 34.60
N ASN A 175 -40.82 13.67 33.79
CA ASN A 175 -42.23 13.49 33.48
C ASN A 175 -42.57 12.04 33.13
N THR A 176 -43.81 11.62 33.36
CA THR A 176 -44.32 10.24 33.20
C THR A 176 -44.89 9.95 31.81
N GLY A 177 -44.36 10.61 30.78
CA GLY A 177 -44.81 10.41 29.38
C GLY A 177 -44.74 8.95 28.94
N SER A 178 -45.41 8.64 27.83
CA SER A 178 -45.83 7.29 27.48
C SER A 178 -44.78 6.38 26.87
N ASN A 179 -43.59 6.85 26.41
CA ASN A 179 -42.40 6.05 26.01
C ASN A 179 -41.20 6.94 25.58
N TYR A 180 -39.99 6.39 25.72
CA TYR A 180 -38.80 6.85 24.98
C TYR A 180 -38.77 6.23 23.57
N THR A 181 -38.07 6.88 22.66
CA THR A 181 -37.67 6.33 21.36
C THR A 181 -36.20 6.69 21.14
N TRP A 182 -35.37 5.69 20.83
CA TRP A 182 -33.94 5.87 20.56
C TRP A 182 -33.64 5.92 19.05
N TYR A 183 -32.63 6.72 18.68
CA TYR A 183 -32.22 6.97 17.30
C TYR A 183 -30.74 6.63 17.08
N ASN A 184 -30.27 6.80 15.84
CA ASN A 184 -28.87 6.60 15.44
C ASN A 184 -28.36 5.17 15.73
N GLY A 185 -29.23 4.17 15.51
CA GLY A 185 -28.92 2.75 15.67
C GLY A 185 -28.92 2.24 17.11
N PHE A 186 -29.22 3.08 18.10
CA PHE A 186 -29.36 2.63 19.50
C PHE A 186 -30.65 1.84 19.70
N SER A 187 -30.50 0.63 20.25
CA SER A 187 -31.62 -0.23 20.60
C SER A 187 -32.03 0.02 22.04
N GLU A 188 -33.31 0.31 22.27
CA GLU A 188 -33.84 0.53 23.62
C GLU A 188 -33.72 -0.75 24.47
N GLY A 189 -33.07 -0.61 25.63
CA GLY A 189 -32.88 -1.67 26.60
C GLY A 189 -34.01 -1.73 27.63
N THR A 190 -34.27 -0.62 28.30
CA THR A 190 -35.35 -0.51 29.30
C THR A 190 -36.02 0.86 29.25
N ASP A 191 -37.27 0.90 29.68
CA ASP A 191 -38.02 2.13 29.94
C ASP A 191 -38.81 1.99 31.24
N PHE A 192 -38.36 2.70 32.28
CA PHE A 192 -38.84 2.54 33.64
C PHE A 192 -39.41 3.84 34.21
N THR A 193 -40.63 3.75 34.72
CA THR A 193 -41.34 4.87 35.36
C THR A 193 -41.12 4.88 36.88
N ALA A 194 -40.46 5.92 37.40
CA ALA A 194 -40.35 6.20 38.82
C ALA A 194 -41.31 7.33 39.22
N SER A 195 -42.54 6.97 39.60
CA SER A 195 -43.60 7.89 40.04
C SER A 195 -43.88 9.04 39.08
N SER A 196 -43.16 10.18 39.18
CA SER A 196 -43.30 11.38 38.33
C SER A 196 -42.25 11.48 37.21
N SER A 197 -41.28 10.57 37.15
CA SER A 197 -40.14 10.62 36.23
C SER A 197 -39.94 9.31 35.46
N ARG A 198 -39.09 9.36 34.43
CA ARG A 198 -38.83 8.21 33.55
C ARG A 198 -37.35 8.09 33.25
N HIS A 199 -36.84 6.86 33.29
CA HIS A 199 -35.46 6.51 32.97
C HIS A 199 -35.44 5.45 31.89
N SER A 200 -34.64 5.64 30.85
CA SER A 200 -34.46 4.67 29.78
C SER A 200 -32.98 4.39 29.54
N THR A 201 -32.68 3.17 29.11
CA THR A 201 -31.34 2.77 28.66
C THR A 201 -31.40 2.29 27.22
N ALA A 202 -30.28 2.41 26.51
CA ALA A 202 -30.10 1.84 25.19
C ALA A 202 -28.63 1.51 24.95
N ASP A 203 -28.37 0.66 23.97
CA ASP A 203 -27.02 0.33 23.56
C ASP A 203 -26.94 -0.08 22.08
N ARG A 204 -25.72 -0.10 21.53
CA ARG A 204 -25.43 -0.32 20.10
C ARG A 204 -24.04 -0.94 19.92
N ALA A 205 -23.94 -2.01 19.13
CA ALA A 205 -22.67 -2.54 18.65
C ALA A 205 -22.03 -1.61 17.61
N ILE A 206 -20.70 -1.49 17.62
CA ILE A 206 -19.93 -0.71 16.65
C ILE A 206 -19.27 -1.69 15.67
N SER A 207 -19.40 -1.40 14.38
CA SER A 207 -18.92 -2.26 13.28
C SER A 207 -17.96 -1.54 12.33
N SER A 208 -17.48 -0.35 12.72
CA SER A 208 -16.54 0.49 11.97
C SER A 208 -16.07 1.66 12.82
N ASP A 209 -14.87 2.15 12.53
CA ASP A 209 -14.32 3.36 13.16
C ASP A 209 -15.15 4.61 12.85
N GLY A 210 -15.11 5.59 13.75
CA GLY A 210 -15.72 6.90 13.52
C GLY A 210 -16.38 7.46 14.78
N THR A 211 -17.66 7.82 14.66
CA THR A 211 -18.41 8.41 15.78
C THR A 211 -19.81 7.83 15.99
N ALA A 212 -20.26 7.81 17.24
CA ALA A 212 -21.62 7.44 17.63
C ALA A 212 -22.28 8.55 18.44
N THR A 213 -23.54 8.86 18.11
CA THR A 213 -24.28 9.96 18.76
C THR A 213 -25.58 9.42 19.36
N PRO A 214 -25.57 8.97 20.63
CA PRO A 214 -26.79 8.62 21.35
C PRO A 214 -27.84 9.74 21.27
N SER A 215 -29.07 9.37 20.90
CA SER A 215 -30.18 10.32 20.78
C SER A 215 -31.49 9.69 21.21
N ALA A 216 -32.22 10.38 22.09
CA ALA A 216 -33.43 9.87 22.71
C ALA A 216 -34.56 10.92 22.69
N GLN A 217 -35.75 10.51 22.27
CA GLN A 217 -36.96 11.32 22.29
C GLN A 217 -37.92 10.83 23.36
N HIS A 218 -38.44 11.74 24.18
CA HIS A 218 -39.50 11.43 25.15
C HIS A 218 -40.83 12.03 24.69
N SER A 219 -41.94 11.32 24.91
CA SER A 219 -43.28 11.76 24.43
C SER A 219 -43.86 12.97 25.19
N GLY A 220 -43.28 13.33 26.33
CA GLY A 220 -43.68 14.48 27.15
C GLY A 220 -42.48 15.12 27.84
N PRO A 221 -41.54 15.73 27.09
CA PRO A 221 -40.22 16.11 27.58
C PRO A 221 -40.29 17.23 28.62
N ASN A 222 -39.60 17.04 29.74
CA ASN A 222 -39.40 18.05 30.78
C ASN A 222 -38.14 17.70 31.57
N ARG A 223 -37.19 18.62 31.73
CA ARG A 223 -35.90 18.36 32.42
C ARG A 223 -35.25 17.08 31.90
N GLN A 224 -34.72 17.15 30.68
CA GLN A 224 -34.16 16.01 29.99
C GLN A 224 -32.66 15.92 30.24
N VAL A 225 -32.17 14.70 30.45
CA VAL A 225 -30.75 14.35 30.50
C VAL A 225 -30.52 13.17 29.59
N ILE A 226 -29.41 13.16 28.86
CA ILE A 226 -28.89 12.01 28.12
C ILE A 226 -27.40 11.86 28.38
N LEU A 227 -26.95 10.63 28.59
CA LEU A 227 -25.57 10.25 28.81
C LEU A 227 -25.20 9.14 27.82
N GLY A 228 -23.97 9.15 27.34
CA GLY A 228 -23.40 8.11 26.50
C GLY A 228 -21.99 7.74 26.93
N ALA A 229 -21.62 6.47 26.76
CA ALA A 229 -20.28 5.96 26.98
C ALA A 229 -19.95 4.87 25.95
N VAL A 230 -18.69 4.78 25.54
CA VAL A 230 -18.17 3.78 24.63
C VAL A 230 -17.30 2.82 25.41
N LEU A 231 -17.72 1.55 25.44
CA LEU A 231 -16.97 0.45 26.01
C LEU A 231 -15.87 0.08 25.02
N LYS A 232 -14.63 0.12 25.50
CA LYS A 232 -13.45 -0.15 24.69
C LYS A 232 -13.25 -1.66 24.58
N SER A 233 -13.23 -2.20 23.37
CA SER A 233 -12.97 -3.62 23.14
C SER A 233 -11.54 -4.01 23.53
N THR A 234 -11.32 -5.29 23.81
CA THR A 234 -9.96 -5.87 23.91
C THR A 234 -9.26 -5.95 22.55
N ASN A 235 -9.96 -5.63 21.44
CA ASN A 235 -9.38 -5.40 20.11
C ASN A 235 -8.57 -4.10 20.11
N VAL A 236 -7.38 -4.14 20.70
CA VAL A 236 -6.30 -3.32 20.16
C VAL A 236 -5.73 -4.18 19.04
N ALA A 237 -6.05 -3.84 17.78
CA ALA A 237 -5.31 -4.39 16.66
C ALA A 237 -3.83 -4.24 17.01
N ALA A 238 -3.07 -5.33 17.00
CA ALA A 238 -1.63 -5.22 17.10
C ALA A 238 -1.17 -4.25 16.00
N PRO A 239 -0.08 -3.48 16.20
CA PRO A 239 0.47 -2.75 15.06
C PRO A 239 0.79 -3.77 13.95
N PRO A 240 0.57 -3.41 12.68
CA PRO A 240 1.02 -4.21 11.55
C PRO A 240 2.48 -4.65 11.72
N VAL A 241 2.77 -5.88 11.33
CA VAL A 241 4.11 -6.47 11.42
C VAL A 241 4.60 -6.81 10.02
N THR A 242 5.89 -6.54 9.79
CA THR A 242 6.59 -7.02 8.60
C THR A 242 7.20 -8.40 8.86
N TYR A 243 6.83 -9.37 8.03
CA TYR A 243 7.34 -10.73 8.04
C TYR A 243 8.21 -11.00 6.81
N TYR A 244 9.10 -11.98 6.94
CA TYR A 244 10.07 -12.36 5.93
C TYR A 244 10.06 -13.88 5.74
N VAL A 245 10.00 -14.30 4.48
CA VAL A 245 9.97 -15.71 4.08
C VAL A 245 11.09 -15.99 3.08
N ARG A 246 11.82 -17.08 3.30
CA ARG A 246 12.89 -17.55 2.41
C ARG A 246 13.09 -19.05 2.51
N THR A 247 13.33 -19.72 1.38
CA THR A 247 13.49 -21.19 1.31
C THR A 247 14.61 -21.77 2.18
N ASP A 248 15.61 -20.97 2.56
CA ASP A 248 16.70 -21.34 3.47
C ASP A 248 16.50 -20.86 4.93
N GLY A 249 15.29 -20.40 5.27
CA GLY A 249 14.88 -20.02 6.63
C GLY A 249 14.40 -21.18 7.50
N SER A 250 13.60 -20.89 8.54
CA SER A 250 12.94 -21.90 9.37
C SER A 250 11.62 -21.42 9.94
N ASP A 251 10.56 -22.21 9.82
CA ASP A 251 9.24 -21.94 10.44
C ASP A 251 9.24 -22.01 11.98
N SER A 252 10.41 -22.27 12.58
CA SER A 252 10.61 -22.13 14.03
C SER A 252 11.19 -20.76 14.42
N ASN A 253 11.56 -19.93 13.44
CA ASN A 253 12.05 -18.58 13.65
C ASN A 253 10.88 -17.61 13.93
N SER A 254 11.19 -16.36 14.28
CA SER A 254 10.18 -15.34 14.56
C SER A 254 9.46 -14.82 13.32
N GLY A 255 10.07 -14.93 12.14
CA GLY A 255 9.59 -14.35 10.89
C GLY A 255 9.88 -12.86 10.74
N THR A 256 10.46 -12.21 11.75
CA THR A 256 10.54 -10.73 11.86
C THR A 256 11.87 -10.14 11.38
N GLY A 257 12.67 -10.88 10.62
CA GLY A 257 13.92 -10.40 10.05
C GLY A 257 14.30 -11.15 8.78
N ALA A 258 14.96 -10.48 7.83
CA ALA A 258 15.27 -11.01 6.50
C ALA A 258 16.39 -12.07 6.48
N SER A 259 17.15 -12.24 7.57
CA SER A 259 18.22 -13.24 7.64
C SER A 259 17.66 -14.67 7.74
N ALA A 260 18.42 -15.66 7.26
CA ALA A 260 18.02 -17.08 7.34
C ALA A 260 17.75 -17.58 8.79
N SER A 261 18.35 -16.93 9.80
CA SER A 261 18.12 -17.27 11.22
C SER A 261 16.89 -16.61 11.83
N GLU A 262 16.20 -15.74 11.10
CA GLU A 262 15.06 -14.95 11.59
C GLU A 262 13.81 -15.15 10.74
N ALA A 263 13.97 -15.33 9.42
CA ALA A 263 12.88 -15.51 8.48
C ALA A 263 12.24 -16.91 8.55
N TRP A 264 10.96 -17.00 8.20
CA TRP A 264 10.26 -18.26 8.01
C TRP A 264 10.73 -18.98 6.74
N ALA A 265 10.49 -20.29 6.67
CA ALA A 265 10.89 -21.12 5.54
C ALA A 265 9.81 -21.22 4.46
N THR A 266 8.54 -21.18 4.85
CA THR A 266 7.41 -21.51 3.97
C THR A 266 6.36 -20.41 3.90
N MET A 267 5.71 -20.29 2.74
CA MET A 267 4.61 -19.37 2.51
C MET A 267 3.35 -19.82 3.22
N SER A 268 3.07 -21.13 3.31
CA SER A 268 1.92 -21.61 4.06
C SER A 268 2.04 -21.33 5.56
N HIS A 269 3.26 -21.31 6.11
CA HIS A 269 3.45 -20.85 7.49
C HIS A 269 3.16 -19.35 7.62
N ALA A 270 3.67 -18.52 6.71
CA ALA A 270 3.40 -17.08 6.75
C ALA A 270 1.90 -16.77 6.60
N ALA A 271 1.23 -17.41 5.64
CA ALA A 271 -0.19 -17.27 5.36
C ALA A 271 -1.08 -17.71 6.54
N ALA A 272 -0.59 -18.63 7.38
CA ALA A 272 -1.30 -19.10 8.57
C ALA A 272 -0.99 -18.27 9.84
N ASN A 273 0.09 -17.48 9.87
CA ASN A 273 0.56 -16.78 11.07
C ASN A 273 0.54 -15.24 10.97
N ALA A 274 0.47 -14.68 9.75
CA ALA A 274 -0.01 -13.31 9.58
C ALA A 274 -1.40 -13.20 10.22
N SER A 275 -1.63 -12.13 10.99
CA SER A 275 -2.78 -12.09 11.89
C SER A 275 -3.40 -10.71 12.05
N THR A 276 -2.76 -9.68 11.54
CA THR A 276 -3.19 -8.29 11.69
C THR A 276 -3.42 -7.66 10.32
N PRO A 277 -4.55 -6.96 10.09
CA PRO A 277 -4.71 -6.12 8.92
C PRO A 277 -3.56 -5.12 8.77
N GLY A 278 -3.00 -5.00 7.57
CA GLY A 278 -1.82 -4.19 7.30
C GLY A 278 -0.49 -4.94 7.42
N ASP A 279 -0.48 -6.19 7.91
CA ASP A 279 0.74 -7.02 7.90
C ASP A 279 1.35 -7.06 6.48
N VAL A 280 2.68 -7.00 6.40
CA VAL A 280 3.43 -7.07 5.13
C VAL A 280 4.32 -8.31 5.16
N ILE A 281 4.22 -9.16 4.15
CA ILE A 281 4.99 -10.40 4.04
C ILE A 281 5.91 -10.28 2.82
N TYR A 282 7.21 -10.06 3.06
CA TYR A 282 8.23 -10.10 2.02
C TYR A 282 8.72 -11.52 1.79
N VAL A 283 8.84 -11.91 0.52
CA VAL A 283 9.19 -13.26 0.12
C VAL A 283 10.38 -13.23 -0.81
N ARG A 284 11.44 -13.93 -0.42
CA ARG A 284 12.67 -14.02 -1.20
C ARG A 284 12.46 -14.85 -2.47
N ALA A 285 13.13 -14.45 -3.55
CA ALA A 285 13.29 -15.23 -4.78
C ALA A 285 13.57 -16.72 -4.49
N GLY A 286 12.83 -17.59 -5.16
CA GLY A 286 12.87 -19.04 -4.99
C GLY A 286 11.54 -19.72 -5.28
N THR A 287 11.57 -21.05 -5.37
CA THR A 287 10.38 -21.89 -5.57
C THR A 287 9.87 -22.46 -4.25
N TYR A 288 8.60 -22.20 -3.96
CA TYR A 288 7.84 -22.64 -2.81
C TYR A 288 6.80 -23.65 -3.29
N ALA A 289 7.16 -24.94 -3.24
CA ALA A 289 6.30 -26.04 -3.69
C ALA A 289 5.25 -26.38 -2.62
N GLU A 290 4.19 -25.59 -2.57
CA GLU A 290 3.11 -25.69 -1.59
C GLU A 290 1.80 -25.09 -2.13
N SER A 291 0.68 -25.48 -1.52
CA SER A 291 -0.62 -24.85 -1.73
C SER A 291 -0.85 -23.85 -0.60
N VAL A 292 -0.97 -22.57 -0.94
CA VAL A 292 -1.04 -21.46 0.02
C VAL A 292 -2.50 -21.12 0.29
N GLN A 293 -2.86 -21.11 1.58
CA GLN A 293 -4.21 -20.76 2.06
C GLN A 293 -4.10 -19.73 3.20
N PRO A 294 -4.14 -18.42 2.86
CA PRO A 294 -4.20 -17.37 3.86
C PRO A 294 -5.38 -17.55 4.82
N LEU A 295 -5.08 -17.52 6.12
CA LEU A 295 -6.10 -17.52 7.18
C LEU A 295 -6.40 -16.11 7.70
N VAL A 296 -5.65 -15.12 7.21
CA VAL A 296 -5.77 -13.70 7.53
C VAL A 296 -6.73 -12.98 6.58
N SER A 297 -7.30 -11.88 7.05
CA SER A 297 -7.95 -10.86 6.23
C SER A 297 -7.35 -9.50 6.60
N GLY A 298 -7.17 -8.64 5.60
CA GLY A 298 -6.94 -7.21 5.84
C GLY A 298 -8.26 -6.47 6.10
N ASN A 299 -8.20 -5.14 6.00
CA ASN A 299 -9.37 -4.28 5.87
C ASN A 299 -9.16 -3.25 4.76
N SER A 300 -10.23 -2.57 4.34
CA SER A 300 -10.17 -1.61 3.23
C SER A 300 -9.21 -0.43 3.42
N SER A 301 -8.80 -0.14 4.66
CA SER A 301 -7.80 0.90 4.97
C SER A 301 -6.40 0.34 5.17
N ASN A 302 -6.28 -0.95 5.48
CA ASN A 302 -5.04 -1.65 5.79
C ASN A 302 -5.12 -3.08 5.20
N PRO A 303 -4.97 -3.23 3.88
CA PRO A 303 -4.90 -4.55 3.27
C PRO A 303 -3.66 -5.28 3.79
N THR A 304 -3.74 -6.61 3.91
CA THR A 304 -2.56 -7.42 4.20
C THR A 304 -1.81 -7.65 2.89
N MET A 305 -0.52 -7.32 2.89
CA MET A 305 0.32 -7.28 1.70
C MET A 305 1.23 -8.51 1.64
N PHE A 306 1.18 -9.25 0.55
CA PHE A 306 2.18 -10.24 0.18
C PHE A 306 3.02 -9.65 -0.96
N VAL A 307 4.33 -9.59 -0.78
CA VAL A 307 5.26 -8.94 -1.70
C VAL A 307 6.40 -9.89 -2.07
N ALA A 308 6.52 -10.19 -3.36
CA ALA A 308 7.65 -10.90 -3.93
C ALA A 308 8.84 -9.94 -4.07
N ASP A 309 9.98 -10.25 -3.45
CA ASP A 309 11.22 -9.49 -3.62
C ASP A 309 11.95 -9.96 -4.90
N THR A 310 11.40 -9.59 -6.06
CA THR A 310 11.94 -9.99 -7.36
C THR A 310 13.22 -9.26 -7.73
N SER A 311 13.40 -8.03 -7.23
CA SER A 311 14.63 -7.23 -7.42
C SER A 311 15.76 -7.63 -6.48
N GLY A 312 15.46 -8.34 -5.39
CA GLY A 312 16.43 -8.65 -4.35
C GLY A 312 16.73 -7.48 -3.42
N ALA A 313 15.94 -6.40 -3.43
CA ALA A 313 16.13 -5.24 -2.57
C ALA A 313 16.06 -5.59 -1.07
N VAL A 314 15.26 -6.60 -0.71
CA VAL A 314 15.09 -7.02 0.70
C VAL A 314 16.07 -8.10 1.10
N PHE A 315 16.29 -9.08 0.23
CA PHE A 315 17.06 -10.29 0.55
C PHE A 315 18.45 -10.37 -0.12
N GLY A 316 18.79 -9.37 -0.95
CA GLY A 316 20.05 -9.29 -1.69
C GLY A 316 20.17 -10.27 -2.86
N VAL A 317 19.06 -10.86 -3.31
CA VAL A 317 19.03 -11.84 -4.41
C VAL A 317 17.79 -11.62 -5.26
N ALA A 318 17.99 -11.18 -6.50
CA ALA A 318 16.95 -11.02 -7.49
C ALA A 318 16.50 -12.38 -8.08
N GLY A 319 15.29 -12.40 -8.63
CA GLY A 319 14.71 -13.54 -9.35
C GLY A 319 13.26 -13.83 -8.95
N ASP A 320 12.66 -14.80 -9.60
CA ASP A 320 11.23 -15.09 -9.42
C ASP A 320 10.91 -15.66 -8.03
N VAL A 321 9.76 -15.25 -7.50
CA VAL A 321 9.12 -15.88 -6.34
C VAL A 321 7.98 -16.75 -6.85
N ILE A 322 8.21 -18.06 -6.87
CA ILE A 322 7.30 -19.02 -7.48
C ILE A 322 6.56 -19.78 -6.39
N ILE A 323 5.24 -19.64 -6.33
CA ILE A 323 4.35 -20.52 -5.58
C ILE A 323 3.93 -21.62 -6.53
N GLN A 324 4.46 -22.82 -6.33
CA GLN A 324 4.22 -23.96 -7.20
C GLN A 324 3.18 -24.88 -6.59
N ALA A 325 2.04 -25.01 -7.28
CA ALA A 325 0.97 -25.92 -6.92
C ALA A 325 1.49 -27.37 -6.80
N SER A 326 0.76 -28.15 -6.02
CA SER A 326 0.97 -29.61 -5.97
C SER A 326 -0.23 -30.30 -6.61
N SER A 327 0.02 -31.32 -7.43
CA SER A 327 -0.99 -32.10 -8.15
C SER A 327 -2.31 -32.27 -7.37
N GLY A 328 -3.39 -31.83 -8.00
CA GLY A 328 -4.75 -31.83 -7.50
C GLY A 328 -5.12 -30.66 -6.58
N ASN A 329 -4.25 -29.68 -6.38
CA ASN A 329 -4.51 -28.49 -5.57
C ASN A 329 -4.15 -27.22 -6.34
N ASP A 330 -4.61 -26.08 -5.83
CA ASP A 330 -4.30 -24.76 -6.35
C ASP A 330 -2.98 -24.24 -5.76
N ALA A 331 -2.28 -23.36 -6.47
CA ALA A 331 -1.12 -22.67 -5.89
C ALA A 331 -1.56 -21.72 -4.77
N LEU A 332 -2.66 -20.99 -5.00
CA LEU A 332 -3.30 -20.12 -4.03
C LEU A 332 -4.81 -20.39 -3.98
N ASN A 333 -5.34 -20.63 -2.78
CA ASN A 333 -6.78 -20.80 -2.58
C ASN A 333 -7.29 -19.81 -1.50
N LEU A 334 -8.25 -18.99 -1.89
CA LEU A 334 -8.87 -17.95 -1.07
C LEU A 334 -10.35 -18.25 -0.88
N SER A 335 -10.76 -18.54 0.36
CA SER A 335 -12.18 -18.72 0.69
C SER A 335 -12.58 -17.85 1.89
N SER A 336 -13.50 -16.91 1.64
CA SER A 336 -13.99 -15.95 2.64
C SER A 336 -12.87 -15.16 3.35
N ARG A 337 -11.85 -14.76 2.58
CA ARG A 337 -10.75 -13.88 3.03
C ARG A 337 -10.83 -12.56 2.28
N ASN A 338 -10.56 -11.45 2.96
CA ASN A 338 -10.78 -10.12 2.39
C ASN A 338 -9.53 -9.26 2.46
N HIS A 339 -9.43 -8.29 1.56
CA HIS A 339 -8.43 -7.23 1.55
C HIS A 339 -6.99 -7.76 1.59
N LEU A 340 -6.68 -8.67 0.66
CA LEU A 340 -5.35 -9.23 0.48
C LEU A 340 -4.78 -8.74 -0.86
N HIS A 341 -3.51 -8.35 -0.84
CA HIS A 341 -2.81 -7.89 -2.04
C HIS A 341 -1.57 -8.77 -2.27
N PHE A 342 -1.45 -9.34 -3.47
CA PHE A 342 -0.29 -10.09 -3.93
C PHE A 342 0.43 -9.31 -5.03
N SER A 343 1.70 -8.96 -4.79
CA SER A 343 2.52 -8.21 -5.75
C SER A 343 3.75 -9.01 -6.19
N GLY A 344 3.95 -9.13 -7.51
CA GLY A 344 5.14 -9.70 -8.15
C GLY A 344 5.28 -11.23 -8.09
N PHE A 345 4.27 -11.96 -7.62
CA PHE A 345 4.34 -13.42 -7.49
C PHE A 345 4.16 -14.14 -8.82
N THR A 346 4.83 -15.27 -8.95
CA THR A 346 4.50 -16.28 -9.96
C THR A 346 3.73 -17.40 -9.29
N PHE A 347 2.48 -17.61 -9.69
CA PHE A 347 1.66 -18.76 -9.34
C PHE A 347 1.75 -19.78 -10.47
N GLN A 348 2.44 -20.88 -10.21
CA GLN A 348 2.66 -21.94 -11.18
C GLN A 348 1.77 -23.13 -10.83
N GLY A 349 0.98 -23.60 -11.80
CA GLY A 349 0.27 -24.87 -11.68
C GLY A 349 1.18 -26.09 -11.81
N ASP A 350 0.57 -27.25 -12.06
CA ASP A 350 1.24 -28.37 -12.72
C ASP A 350 0.23 -29.02 -13.69
N ASN A 351 0.67 -29.87 -14.63
CA ASN A 351 -0.24 -30.51 -15.60
C ASN A 351 -1.32 -31.43 -14.96
N ASN A 352 -1.40 -31.50 -13.63
CA ASN A 352 -2.45 -32.17 -12.87
C ASN A 352 -2.96 -31.30 -11.71
N SER A 353 -2.68 -29.99 -11.67
CA SER A 353 -3.25 -29.06 -10.69
C SER A 353 -4.73 -28.82 -11.01
N GLN A 354 -5.46 -28.24 -10.06
CA GLN A 354 -6.71 -27.57 -10.39
C GLN A 354 -6.31 -26.19 -10.96
N ASP A 355 -6.46 -25.11 -10.19
CA ASP A 355 -6.21 -23.77 -10.70
C ASP A 355 -4.83 -23.23 -10.29
N CYS A 356 -4.33 -22.16 -10.91
CA CYS A 356 -3.25 -21.41 -10.26
C CYS A 356 -3.81 -20.67 -9.04
N VAL A 357 -4.94 -19.99 -9.20
CA VAL A 357 -5.61 -19.20 -8.16
C VAL A 357 -7.11 -19.48 -8.14
N ASP A 358 -7.63 -19.89 -6.99
CA ASP A 358 -9.07 -20.05 -6.72
C ASP A 358 -9.54 -18.99 -5.69
N ILE A 359 -10.61 -18.26 -6.01
CA ILE A 359 -11.22 -17.22 -5.18
C ILE A 359 -12.73 -17.46 -5.00
N ASP A 360 -13.13 -17.83 -3.79
CA ASP A 360 -14.53 -18.02 -3.40
C ASP A 360 -14.96 -17.06 -2.28
N SER A 361 -15.99 -16.25 -2.57
CA SER A 361 -16.68 -15.39 -1.61
C SER A 361 -15.77 -14.42 -0.84
N CYS A 362 -14.83 -13.79 -1.54
CA CYS A 362 -13.83 -12.86 -1.02
C CYS A 362 -14.10 -11.39 -1.44
N ASP A 363 -13.75 -10.40 -0.62
CA ASP A 363 -13.84 -8.98 -0.98
C ASP A 363 -12.47 -8.29 -0.99
N GLY A 364 -12.18 -7.50 -2.04
CA GLY A 364 -11.00 -6.64 -2.09
C GLY A 364 -9.69 -7.40 -2.29
N ILE A 365 -9.66 -8.40 -3.18
CA ILE A 365 -8.44 -9.12 -3.52
C ILE A 365 -7.74 -8.43 -4.70
N ALA A 366 -6.45 -8.13 -4.56
CA ALA A 366 -5.66 -7.48 -5.60
C ALA A 366 -4.46 -8.33 -6.01
N PHE A 367 -4.25 -8.44 -7.32
CA PHE A 367 -3.02 -8.98 -7.92
C PHE A 367 -2.35 -7.91 -8.75
N GLU A 368 -1.06 -7.71 -8.51
CA GLU A 368 -0.25 -6.72 -9.19
C GLU A 368 1.04 -7.36 -9.70
N ARG A 369 1.36 -7.19 -10.99
CA ARG A 369 2.59 -7.72 -11.62
C ARG A 369 2.78 -9.25 -11.51
N CYS A 370 1.70 -9.97 -11.20
CA CYS A 370 1.72 -11.41 -11.00
C CYS A 370 1.74 -12.19 -12.33
N ILE A 371 2.27 -13.40 -12.28
CA ILE A 371 2.25 -14.37 -13.38
C ILE A 371 1.43 -15.59 -12.93
N LEU A 372 0.46 -16.03 -13.74
CA LEU A 372 -0.29 -17.26 -13.53
C LEU A 372 -0.09 -18.16 -14.75
N PHE A 373 0.48 -19.35 -14.58
CA PHE A 373 0.80 -20.18 -15.75
C PHE A 373 0.88 -21.68 -15.45
N GLU A 374 0.80 -22.50 -16.51
CA GLU A 374 0.86 -23.97 -16.42
C GLU A 374 -0.20 -24.58 -15.49
N ALA A 375 -1.39 -23.97 -15.43
CA ALA A 375 -2.52 -24.57 -14.72
C ALA A 375 -2.99 -25.84 -15.43
N GLY A 376 -3.23 -26.92 -14.68
CA GLY A 376 -3.93 -28.11 -15.17
C GLY A 376 -5.44 -27.91 -15.40
N ASP A 377 -6.00 -26.79 -14.92
CA ASP A 377 -7.35 -26.31 -15.18
C ASP A 377 -7.26 -24.80 -15.53
N LYS A 378 -7.75 -23.88 -14.68
CA LYS A 378 -7.76 -22.44 -15.00
C LYS A 378 -6.57 -21.68 -14.41
N GLY A 379 -6.19 -20.58 -15.07
CA GLY A 379 -5.27 -19.62 -14.45
C GLY A 379 -5.89 -19.02 -13.19
N LEU A 380 -7.03 -18.34 -13.35
CA LEU A 380 -7.80 -17.73 -12.26
C LEU A 380 -9.25 -18.18 -12.30
N GLU A 381 -9.73 -18.78 -11.20
CA GLU A 381 -11.15 -19.05 -10.96
C GLU A 381 -11.71 -18.06 -9.93
N ILE A 382 -12.89 -17.48 -10.24
CA ILE A 382 -13.65 -16.65 -9.30
C ILE A 382 -15.09 -17.14 -9.20
N SER A 383 -15.50 -17.42 -7.96
CA SER A 383 -16.82 -17.92 -7.65
C SER A 383 -17.40 -17.29 -6.36
N GLY A 384 -18.64 -17.66 -6.05
CA GLY A 384 -19.33 -17.19 -4.85
C GLY A 384 -19.72 -15.71 -4.89
N SER A 385 -19.85 -15.10 -3.72
CA SER A 385 -20.21 -13.67 -3.60
C SER A 385 -18.99 -12.75 -3.59
N SER A 386 -17.96 -13.07 -4.38
CA SER A 386 -16.71 -12.30 -4.42
C SER A 386 -16.93 -10.91 -5.00
N THR A 387 -16.34 -9.88 -4.39
CA THR A 387 -16.44 -8.48 -4.83
C THR A 387 -15.09 -7.79 -4.85
N SER A 388 -14.96 -6.74 -5.66
CA SER A 388 -13.74 -5.92 -5.70
C SER A 388 -12.44 -6.72 -5.98
N VAL A 389 -12.48 -7.75 -6.83
CA VAL A 389 -11.27 -8.48 -7.26
C VAL A 389 -10.60 -7.73 -8.41
N THR A 390 -9.31 -7.45 -8.30
CA THR A 390 -8.54 -6.71 -9.31
C THR A 390 -7.28 -7.45 -9.76
N MET A 391 -6.98 -7.35 -11.05
CA MET A 391 -5.70 -7.75 -11.64
C MET A 391 -5.12 -6.58 -12.43
N THR A 392 -3.88 -6.21 -12.13
CA THR A 392 -3.16 -5.13 -12.82
C THR A 392 -1.76 -5.61 -13.20
N ASN A 393 -1.34 -5.38 -14.44
CA ASN A 393 0.00 -5.76 -14.93
C ASN A 393 0.29 -7.25 -14.86
N CYS A 394 -0.75 -8.07 -14.91
CA CYS A 394 -0.60 -9.50 -14.75
C CYS A 394 -0.41 -10.18 -16.11
N LEU A 395 0.28 -11.32 -16.09
CA LEU A 395 0.46 -12.19 -17.24
C LEU A 395 -0.16 -13.56 -16.93
N ILE A 396 -1.08 -14.02 -17.77
CA ILE A 396 -1.71 -15.34 -17.64
C ILE A 396 -1.50 -16.13 -18.93
N TYR A 397 -0.89 -17.31 -18.85
CA TYR A 397 -0.60 -18.07 -20.07
C TYR A 397 -0.43 -19.57 -19.85
N ASN A 398 -0.55 -20.36 -20.93
CA ASN A 398 -0.35 -21.81 -20.92
C ASN A 398 -1.20 -22.55 -19.86
N CYS A 399 -2.46 -22.13 -19.64
CA CYS A 399 -3.42 -22.91 -18.84
C CYS A 399 -4.08 -23.98 -19.72
N ASP A 400 -4.33 -25.17 -19.18
CA ASP A 400 -4.93 -26.29 -19.93
C ASP A 400 -6.41 -26.03 -20.27
N ASP A 401 -7.14 -25.25 -19.46
CA ASP A 401 -8.51 -24.79 -19.68
C ASP A 401 -8.54 -23.25 -19.87
N ASP A 402 -9.51 -22.54 -19.30
CA ASP A 402 -9.65 -21.09 -19.42
C ASP A 402 -8.53 -20.34 -18.69
N ALA A 403 -8.06 -19.21 -19.23
CA ALA A 403 -7.10 -18.37 -18.49
C ALA A 403 -7.76 -17.74 -17.26
N VAL A 404 -8.97 -17.22 -17.44
CA VAL A 404 -9.79 -16.62 -16.38
C VAL A 404 -11.22 -17.12 -16.50
N HIS A 405 -11.78 -17.67 -15.42
CA HIS A 405 -13.18 -18.07 -15.35
C HIS A 405 -13.92 -17.33 -14.23
N LEU A 406 -14.85 -16.45 -14.62
CA LEU A 406 -15.76 -15.76 -13.72
C LEU A 406 -17.12 -16.46 -13.66
N TYR A 407 -17.31 -17.36 -12.69
CA TYR A 407 -18.60 -17.98 -12.43
C TYR A 407 -19.62 -16.99 -11.87
N SER A 408 -19.20 -16.17 -10.89
CA SER A 408 -19.99 -15.10 -10.28
C SER A 408 -19.10 -14.12 -9.51
N GLY A 409 -19.62 -12.95 -9.16
CA GLY A 409 -18.88 -11.94 -8.40
C GLY A 409 -18.50 -10.72 -9.24
N GLU A 410 -17.39 -10.05 -8.88
CA GLU A 410 -16.86 -8.90 -9.59
C GLU A 410 -15.35 -9.05 -9.84
N LEU A 411 -14.95 -8.89 -11.10
CA LEU A 411 -13.55 -8.87 -11.52
C LEU A 411 -13.27 -7.65 -12.40
N THR A 412 -12.16 -6.98 -12.10
CA THR A 412 -11.59 -5.94 -12.94
C THR A 412 -10.17 -6.30 -13.35
N ILE A 413 -9.91 -6.34 -14.65
CA ILE A 413 -8.60 -6.61 -15.23
C ILE A 413 -8.13 -5.36 -16.00
N TRP A 414 -6.96 -4.88 -15.63
CA TRP A 414 -6.31 -3.75 -16.28
C TRP A 414 -4.93 -4.13 -16.74
N ASN A 415 -4.54 -3.61 -17.90
CA ASN A 415 -3.14 -3.60 -18.34
C ASN A 415 -2.51 -4.99 -18.24
N SER A 416 -3.18 -6.03 -18.70
CA SER A 416 -2.75 -7.42 -18.47
C SER A 416 -2.70 -8.17 -19.80
N THR A 417 -1.84 -9.19 -19.87
CA THR A 417 -1.71 -10.03 -21.05
C THR A 417 -2.19 -11.44 -20.73
N ILE A 418 -3.08 -11.96 -21.57
CA ILE A 418 -3.65 -13.30 -21.49
C ILE A 418 -3.36 -13.98 -22.83
N ALA A 419 -2.58 -15.07 -22.82
CA ALA A 419 -2.09 -15.68 -24.04
C ALA A 419 -1.94 -17.20 -23.98
N ASP A 420 -2.07 -17.89 -25.11
CA ASP A 420 -1.69 -19.30 -25.27
C ASP A 420 -2.41 -20.28 -24.31
N ASN A 421 -3.70 -20.08 -24.05
CA ASN A 421 -4.50 -20.94 -23.16
C ASN A 421 -5.29 -22.00 -23.93
N GLY A 422 -5.57 -23.15 -23.30
CA GLY A 422 -6.16 -24.32 -23.94
C GLY A 422 -7.65 -24.16 -24.27
N SER A 423 -8.37 -23.35 -23.51
CA SER A 423 -9.78 -23.01 -23.73
C SER A 423 -9.97 -21.51 -24.00
N ASP A 424 -10.84 -20.81 -23.27
CA ASP A 424 -11.13 -19.40 -23.48
C ASP A 424 -10.07 -18.50 -22.82
N GLY A 425 -9.84 -17.33 -23.40
CA GLY A 425 -9.01 -16.31 -22.75
C GLY A 425 -9.67 -15.84 -21.45
N ILE A 426 -10.95 -15.42 -21.55
CA ILE A 426 -11.79 -15.12 -20.39
C ILE A 426 -13.20 -15.67 -20.63
N ALA A 427 -13.65 -16.58 -19.75
CA ALA A 427 -15.02 -17.07 -19.70
C ALA A 427 -15.80 -16.38 -18.57
N GLN A 428 -17.00 -15.86 -18.87
CA GLN A 428 -17.91 -15.24 -17.91
C GLN A 428 -19.30 -15.88 -17.94
N ASP A 429 -19.68 -16.58 -16.87
CA ASP A 429 -21.02 -17.15 -16.70
C ASP A 429 -22.00 -16.16 -16.06
N SER A 430 -21.51 -15.32 -15.14
CA SER A 430 -22.33 -14.34 -14.41
C SER A 430 -21.49 -13.19 -13.84
N GLY A 431 -22.06 -12.40 -12.93
CA GLY A 431 -21.33 -11.33 -12.22
C GLY A 431 -21.05 -10.08 -13.06
N THR A 432 -20.01 -9.34 -12.67
CA THR A 432 -19.57 -8.09 -13.31
C THR A 432 -18.11 -8.21 -13.71
N LEU A 433 -17.83 -8.06 -14.99
CA LEU A 433 -16.47 -8.09 -15.54
C LEU A 433 -16.12 -6.75 -16.16
N THR A 434 -14.96 -6.20 -15.79
CA THR A 434 -14.36 -5.03 -16.45
C THR A 434 -12.99 -5.40 -17.00
N VAL A 435 -12.75 -5.16 -18.29
CA VAL A 435 -11.46 -5.43 -18.95
C VAL A 435 -11.01 -4.19 -19.73
N ARG A 436 -9.82 -3.64 -19.44
CA ARG A 436 -9.25 -2.49 -20.17
C ARG A 436 -7.77 -2.66 -20.42
N ASN A 437 -7.29 -2.16 -21.55
CA ASN A 437 -5.86 -2.16 -21.91
C ASN A 437 -5.23 -3.56 -21.82
N CYS A 438 -5.99 -4.62 -22.09
CA CYS A 438 -5.49 -5.98 -22.03
C CYS A 438 -5.18 -6.54 -23.41
N ILE A 439 -4.22 -7.46 -23.49
CA ILE A 439 -4.01 -8.31 -24.66
C ILE A 439 -4.64 -9.68 -24.37
N ILE A 440 -5.50 -10.19 -25.24
CA ILE A 440 -6.16 -11.50 -25.10
C ILE A 440 -6.06 -12.26 -26.43
N VAL A 441 -5.13 -13.20 -26.52
CA VAL A 441 -4.73 -13.78 -27.81
C VAL A 441 -4.42 -15.27 -27.72
N PHE A 442 -4.52 -15.95 -28.86
CA PHE A 442 -4.03 -17.32 -29.03
C PHE A 442 -4.63 -18.35 -28.06
N SER A 443 -5.87 -18.13 -27.62
CA SER A 443 -6.62 -19.10 -26.82
C SER A 443 -7.23 -20.16 -27.74
N GLY A 444 -7.32 -21.41 -27.26
CA GLY A 444 -7.81 -22.57 -28.00
C GLY A 444 -9.31 -22.54 -28.33
N PHE A 445 -10.06 -21.63 -27.70
CA PHE A 445 -11.46 -21.34 -27.99
C PHE A 445 -11.66 -19.83 -28.23
N ASP A 446 -12.48 -19.17 -27.42
CA ASP A 446 -12.85 -17.78 -27.60
C ASP A 446 -11.89 -16.84 -26.83
N GLY A 447 -11.68 -15.62 -27.33
CA GLY A 447 -10.92 -14.61 -26.59
C GLY A 447 -11.70 -14.14 -25.36
N LEU A 448 -12.92 -13.64 -25.59
CA LEU A 448 -13.90 -13.34 -24.56
C LEU A 448 -15.16 -14.17 -24.80
N ASP A 449 -15.50 -15.08 -23.87
CA ASP A 449 -16.79 -15.78 -23.83
C ASP A 449 -17.72 -15.17 -22.77
N TYR A 450 -18.76 -14.47 -23.23
CA TYR A 450 -19.76 -13.83 -22.38
C TYR A 450 -21.09 -14.60 -22.38
N ASN A 451 -21.29 -15.44 -21.37
CA ASN A 451 -22.49 -16.27 -21.18
C ASN A 451 -23.57 -15.61 -20.30
N GLY A 452 -23.21 -14.66 -19.43
CA GLY A 452 -24.18 -13.96 -18.58
C GLY A 452 -23.59 -12.90 -17.64
N GLY A 453 -24.47 -12.15 -16.97
CA GLY A 453 -24.07 -11.08 -16.03
C GLY A 453 -24.00 -9.69 -16.68
N SER A 454 -22.93 -8.95 -16.41
CA SER A 454 -22.62 -7.68 -17.05
C SER A 454 -21.13 -7.60 -17.37
N ILE A 455 -20.82 -7.10 -18.56
CA ILE A 455 -19.45 -6.94 -19.04
C ILE A 455 -19.23 -5.50 -19.51
N SER A 456 -18.06 -4.97 -19.20
CA SER A 456 -17.55 -3.73 -19.73
C SER A 456 -16.15 -3.97 -20.25
N HIS A 457 -15.94 -3.95 -21.57
CA HIS A 457 -14.62 -4.05 -22.21
C HIS A 457 -14.40 -2.87 -23.16
N ALA A 458 -13.16 -2.37 -23.23
CA ALA A 458 -12.73 -1.29 -24.14
C ALA A 458 -11.20 -1.20 -24.15
N TYR A 459 -10.63 -0.71 -25.25
CA TYR A 459 -9.18 -0.52 -25.41
C TYR A 459 -8.35 -1.79 -25.17
N ASN A 460 -8.88 -2.97 -25.50
CA ASN A 460 -8.12 -4.22 -25.48
C ASN A 460 -7.65 -4.59 -26.90
N LEU A 461 -6.66 -5.47 -26.98
CA LEU A 461 -6.27 -6.13 -28.22
C LEU A 461 -6.67 -7.60 -28.10
N ILE A 462 -7.63 -8.01 -28.93
CA ILE A 462 -8.18 -9.37 -28.91
C ILE A 462 -8.05 -9.95 -30.31
N TYR A 463 -7.21 -10.97 -30.44
CA TYR A 463 -6.79 -11.47 -31.75
C TYR A 463 -6.32 -12.91 -31.73
N GLY A 464 -6.63 -13.65 -32.80
CA GLY A 464 -5.99 -14.94 -33.08
C GLY A 464 -6.42 -16.06 -32.15
N ASN A 465 -7.60 -15.96 -31.55
CA ASN A 465 -8.24 -17.04 -30.79
C ASN A 465 -8.92 -18.02 -31.78
N ASP A 466 -8.94 -19.32 -31.44
CA ASP A 466 -9.22 -20.40 -32.40
C ASP A 466 -10.70 -20.53 -32.83
N ASP A 467 -11.69 -20.16 -32.00
CA ASP A 467 -13.12 -20.05 -32.40
C ASP A 467 -13.51 -18.60 -32.73
N ARG A 468 -13.59 -17.71 -31.72
CA ARG A 468 -13.94 -16.28 -31.92
C ARG A 468 -13.18 -15.37 -30.96
N ASP A 469 -12.80 -14.19 -31.43
CA ASP A 469 -12.27 -13.15 -30.52
C ASP A 469 -13.35 -12.65 -29.52
N TRP A 470 -14.64 -12.68 -29.92
CA TRP A 470 -15.76 -12.31 -29.05
C TRP A 470 -16.94 -13.28 -29.24
N GLU A 471 -17.30 -14.01 -28.19
CA GLU A 471 -18.54 -14.78 -28.07
C GLU A 471 -19.49 -14.12 -27.05
N GLY A 472 -20.78 -14.10 -27.35
CA GLY A 472 -21.79 -13.41 -26.53
C GLY A 472 -21.69 -11.87 -26.51
N THR A 473 -20.58 -11.30 -26.99
CA THR A 473 -20.30 -9.86 -27.07
C THR A 473 -19.75 -9.47 -28.46
N SER A 474 -19.31 -8.23 -28.62
CA SER A 474 -18.67 -7.74 -29.84
C SER A 474 -17.65 -6.66 -29.52
N SER A 475 -16.68 -6.45 -30.40
CA SER A 475 -15.72 -5.33 -30.34
C SER A 475 -16.38 -4.02 -29.88
N ALA A 476 -15.77 -3.41 -28.86
CA ALA A 476 -16.17 -2.18 -28.20
C ALA A 476 -15.26 -1.00 -28.60
N THR A 477 -15.28 0.07 -27.81
CA THR A 477 -14.50 1.28 -28.12
C THR A 477 -13.01 1.02 -27.92
N GLY A 478 -12.19 1.42 -28.89
CA GLY A 478 -10.73 1.33 -28.79
C GLY A 478 -10.17 -0.10 -28.94
N GLU A 479 -11.02 -1.09 -29.23
CA GLU A 479 -10.58 -2.48 -29.37
C GLU A 479 -9.79 -2.72 -30.68
N LEU A 480 -8.69 -3.45 -30.56
CA LEU A 480 -7.84 -3.88 -31.67
C LEU A 480 -8.05 -5.37 -31.97
N SER A 481 -8.00 -5.73 -33.25
CA SER A 481 -8.07 -7.11 -33.74
C SER A 481 -6.95 -7.35 -34.75
N GLN A 482 -5.72 -7.23 -34.26
CA GLN A 482 -4.49 -7.39 -35.03
C GLN A 482 -3.48 -8.15 -34.18
N ASP A 483 -2.52 -8.81 -34.82
CA ASP A 483 -1.41 -9.47 -34.14
C ASP A 483 -0.70 -8.49 -33.20
N PRO A 484 -0.52 -8.83 -31.89
CA PRO A 484 0.18 -7.97 -30.95
C PRO A 484 1.68 -7.84 -31.27
N LEU A 485 2.22 -8.65 -32.18
CA LEU A 485 3.63 -8.66 -32.57
C LEU A 485 4.55 -8.81 -31.35
N PHE A 486 4.38 -9.90 -30.60
CA PHE A 486 5.29 -10.21 -29.50
C PHE A 486 6.72 -10.51 -30.00
N VAL A 487 7.72 -10.27 -29.15
CA VAL A 487 9.14 -10.53 -29.47
C VAL A 487 9.38 -11.99 -29.82
N GLY A 488 8.78 -12.91 -29.06
CA GLY A 488 9.05 -14.33 -29.19
C GLY A 488 8.04 -15.19 -28.45
N SER A 489 8.17 -16.51 -28.65
CA SER A 489 7.34 -17.47 -27.92
C SER A 489 7.73 -17.48 -26.44
N GLY A 490 6.76 -17.25 -25.55
CA GLY A 490 6.97 -17.12 -24.10
C GLY A 490 7.53 -15.76 -23.67
N ASP A 491 7.76 -14.84 -24.61
CA ASP A 491 8.18 -13.46 -24.35
C ASP A 491 7.12 -12.51 -24.92
N TYR A 492 6.24 -12.06 -24.03
CA TYR A 492 5.06 -11.26 -24.37
C TYR A 492 5.32 -9.76 -24.42
N HIS A 493 6.59 -9.34 -24.46
CA HIS A 493 6.94 -7.96 -24.78
C HIS A 493 6.54 -7.61 -26.21
N LEU A 494 6.21 -6.34 -26.42
CA LEU A 494 5.79 -5.81 -27.72
C LEU A 494 7.01 -5.50 -28.59
N SER A 495 7.07 -6.10 -29.78
CA SER A 495 8.10 -5.75 -30.76
C SER A 495 7.82 -4.41 -31.44
N ALA A 496 8.87 -3.82 -32.04
CA ALA A 496 8.78 -2.56 -32.75
C ALA A 496 7.71 -2.61 -33.87
N GLY A 497 6.69 -1.74 -33.75
CA GLY A 497 5.59 -1.64 -34.70
C GLY A 497 4.33 -2.41 -34.30
N SER A 498 4.31 -3.00 -33.09
CA SER A 498 3.09 -3.54 -32.50
C SER A 498 1.95 -2.50 -32.53
N PRO A 499 0.72 -2.92 -32.89
CA PRO A 499 -0.45 -2.05 -32.84
C PRO A 499 -0.90 -1.74 -31.40
N ALA A 500 -0.41 -2.49 -30.39
CA ALA A 500 -0.73 -2.26 -28.99
C ALA A 500 0.04 -1.07 -28.38
N ILE A 501 1.12 -0.63 -29.04
CA ILE A 501 1.95 0.47 -28.58
C ILE A 501 1.19 1.79 -28.72
N ASN A 502 1.02 2.51 -27.61
CA ASN A 502 0.39 3.81 -27.47
C ASN A 502 -1.09 3.86 -27.91
N ASP A 503 -1.80 2.73 -27.84
CA ASP A 503 -3.21 2.64 -28.27
C ASP A 503 -4.20 2.41 -27.10
N GLY A 504 -3.69 2.27 -25.88
CA GLY A 504 -4.47 2.16 -24.66
C GLY A 504 -5.03 3.50 -24.17
N THR A 505 -5.83 3.43 -23.11
CA THR A 505 -6.42 4.60 -22.43
C THR A 505 -5.85 4.77 -21.02
N ASN A 506 -6.00 5.96 -20.42
CA ASN A 506 -5.87 6.09 -18.97
C ASN A 506 -7.06 5.38 -18.30
N ALA A 507 -6.96 4.05 -18.20
CA ALA A 507 -7.84 3.22 -17.41
C ALA A 507 -7.33 3.33 -15.98
N GLY A 508 -8.17 3.74 -15.03
CA GLY A 508 -7.81 4.08 -13.65
C GLY A 508 -7.29 2.92 -12.77
N GLY A 509 -6.33 2.14 -13.28
CA GLY A 509 -5.46 1.25 -12.54
C GLY A 509 -4.35 2.07 -11.88
N THR A 510 -4.15 1.81 -10.60
CA THR A 510 -3.44 2.65 -9.62
C THR A 510 -1.92 2.47 -9.62
N VAL A 511 -1.34 1.96 -10.71
CA VAL A 511 0.08 1.56 -10.74
C VAL A 511 0.81 2.36 -11.80
N ASP A 512 1.78 3.15 -11.36
CA ASP A 512 2.59 4.06 -12.18
C ASP A 512 3.73 3.34 -12.93
N ASP A 513 3.84 2.01 -12.77
CA ASP A 513 4.78 1.15 -13.49
C ASP A 513 4.09 -0.04 -14.17
N ASP A 514 4.78 -0.68 -15.10
CA ASP A 514 4.36 -1.88 -15.84
C ASP A 514 4.81 -3.16 -15.11
N LYS A 515 4.72 -4.31 -15.77
CA LYS A 515 5.14 -5.58 -15.19
C LYS A 515 6.63 -5.65 -14.82
N ASP A 516 7.50 -4.96 -15.55
CA ASP A 516 8.95 -4.94 -15.33
C ASP A 516 9.39 -3.80 -14.40
N GLY A 517 8.44 -3.03 -13.87
CA GLY A 517 8.73 -1.86 -13.04
C GLY A 517 9.14 -0.64 -13.87
N ASN A 518 8.90 -0.66 -15.19
CA ASN A 518 9.08 0.50 -16.03
C ASN A 518 7.93 1.48 -15.83
N PRO A 519 8.18 2.79 -15.69
CA PRO A 519 7.12 3.78 -15.55
C PRO A 519 6.07 3.69 -16.65
N ARG A 520 4.84 4.13 -16.40
CA ARG A 520 3.78 4.20 -17.40
C ARG A 520 2.82 5.37 -17.21
N PRO A 521 2.25 5.92 -18.30
CA PRO A 521 2.60 5.63 -19.69
C PRO A 521 3.97 6.20 -20.06
N VAL A 522 4.66 5.55 -21.00
CA VAL A 522 5.98 5.94 -21.50
C VAL A 522 5.80 6.45 -22.93
N GLY A 523 5.88 7.78 -23.11
CA GLY A 523 5.95 8.39 -24.43
C GLY A 523 4.64 8.72 -25.14
N GLY A 524 3.51 8.57 -24.47
CA GLY A 524 2.23 9.02 -24.98
C GLY A 524 1.05 8.47 -24.21
N SER A 525 0.23 7.67 -24.90
CA SER A 525 -0.86 6.92 -24.28
C SER A 525 -0.31 5.64 -23.65
N TRP A 526 -1.14 4.95 -22.88
CA TRP A 526 -0.78 3.65 -22.31
C TRP A 526 -0.60 2.63 -23.42
N ASP A 527 0.40 1.76 -23.31
CA ASP A 527 0.45 0.53 -24.09
C ASP A 527 -0.64 -0.45 -23.61
N ILE A 528 -1.23 -1.19 -24.56
CA ILE A 528 -2.16 -2.28 -24.27
C ILE A 528 -1.34 -3.52 -23.89
N GLY A 529 -1.64 -4.14 -22.75
CA GLY A 529 -0.91 -5.30 -22.20
C GLY A 529 -0.24 -4.99 -20.86
N CYS A 530 0.47 -5.98 -20.32
CA CYS A 530 1.19 -5.88 -19.05
C CYS A 530 2.55 -5.20 -19.13
N TYR A 531 3.12 -5.05 -20.32
CA TYR A 531 4.40 -4.41 -20.55
C TYR A 531 4.23 -3.08 -21.26
N GLU A 532 5.14 -2.16 -20.99
CA GLU A 532 5.27 -0.88 -21.65
C GLU A 532 6.51 -0.92 -22.57
N ALA A 533 6.34 -0.58 -23.84
CA ALA A 533 7.40 -0.69 -24.84
C ALA A 533 8.47 0.39 -24.65
N ASN A 534 9.61 -0.01 -24.09
CA ASN A 534 10.83 0.80 -24.02
C ASN A 534 11.68 0.62 -25.29
N LEU A 535 12.31 1.69 -25.78
CA LEU A 535 13.01 1.67 -27.06
C LEU A 535 14.32 0.87 -27.06
N ALA A 536 15.02 0.85 -25.92
CA ALA A 536 16.12 -0.06 -25.57
C ALA A 536 16.44 0.11 -24.07
N HIS A 537 16.78 -0.98 -23.39
CA HIS A 537 17.14 -1.00 -21.99
C HIS A 537 18.16 -2.12 -21.76
N TRP A 538 19.39 -1.75 -21.40
CA TRP A 538 20.43 -2.70 -21.05
C TRP A 538 20.69 -2.60 -19.54
N ASN A 539 20.16 -3.56 -18.78
CA ASN A 539 20.37 -3.63 -17.33
C ASN A 539 21.83 -3.87 -16.99
N LEU A 540 22.57 -4.59 -17.85
CA LEU A 540 23.97 -5.01 -17.68
C LEU A 540 24.21 -5.95 -16.49
N ASP A 541 23.16 -6.67 -16.10
CA ASP A 541 23.11 -7.58 -14.96
C ASP A 541 23.47 -9.05 -15.30
N GLU A 542 23.83 -9.35 -16.55
CA GLU A 542 24.18 -10.71 -16.94
C GLU A 542 25.33 -11.25 -16.10
N THR A 543 25.35 -12.55 -15.84
CA THR A 543 26.40 -13.18 -15.00
C THR A 543 27.57 -13.72 -15.82
N ASN A 544 27.41 -13.82 -17.14
CA ASN A 544 28.43 -14.27 -18.09
C ASN A 544 27.95 -14.00 -19.52
N GLY A 545 28.87 -14.13 -20.49
CA GLY A 545 28.56 -14.05 -21.91
C GLY A 545 29.25 -12.88 -22.60
N THR A 546 28.87 -12.62 -23.85
CA THR A 546 29.39 -11.54 -24.69
C THR A 546 28.28 -10.66 -25.26
N THR A 547 27.09 -10.74 -24.69
CA THR A 547 25.90 -10.03 -25.14
C THR A 547 25.21 -9.46 -23.93
N ALA A 548 24.97 -8.15 -23.93
CA ALA A 548 24.04 -7.46 -23.05
C ALA A 548 22.66 -7.54 -23.69
N ALA A 549 21.73 -8.21 -23.03
CA ALA A 549 20.37 -8.38 -23.49
C ALA A 549 19.60 -7.06 -23.39
N ASP A 550 18.78 -6.78 -24.39
CA ASP A 550 17.81 -5.69 -24.34
C ASP A 550 16.61 -6.11 -23.48
N SER A 551 16.61 -5.66 -22.23
CA SER A 551 15.55 -5.85 -21.23
C SER A 551 14.30 -5.03 -21.54
N SER A 552 14.31 -4.19 -22.58
CA SER A 552 13.11 -3.47 -23.03
C SER A 552 12.10 -4.37 -23.73
N GLY A 553 12.53 -5.58 -24.11
CA GLY A 553 11.73 -6.47 -24.92
C GLY A 553 11.52 -5.96 -26.35
N ILE A 554 12.46 -5.20 -26.94
CA ILE A 554 12.46 -4.92 -28.38
C ILE A 554 13.54 -5.72 -29.12
N GLY A 555 14.49 -6.31 -28.38
CA GLY A 555 15.52 -7.20 -28.94
C GLY A 555 16.70 -6.45 -29.56
N ASN A 556 17.02 -5.25 -29.07
CA ASN A 556 18.20 -4.48 -29.45
C ASN A 556 19.45 -4.91 -28.67
N ASP A 557 19.67 -6.21 -28.51
CA ASP A 557 20.81 -6.76 -27.78
C ASP A 557 22.13 -6.15 -28.26
N ALA A 558 23.01 -5.83 -27.31
CA ALA A 558 24.30 -5.23 -27.59
C ALA A 558 25.44 -6.24 -27.40
N VAL A 559 26.31 -6.36 -28.40
CA VAL A 559 27.47 -7.27 -28.34
C VAL A 559 28.63 -6.56 -27.65
N LEU A 560 29.20 -7.22 -26.64
CA LEU A 560 30.41 -6.75 -25.96
C LEU A 560 31.61 -6.86 -26.90
N SER A 561 32.39 -5.79 -26.98
CA SER A 561 33.63 -5.69 -27.73
C SER A 561 34.77 -5.23 -26.80
N GLY A 562 36.01 -5.31 -27.27
CA GLY A 562 37.17 -4.79 -26.56
C GLY A 562 37.81 -5.71 -25.51
N GLY A 563 37.04 -6.68 -24.99
CA GLY A 563 37.50 -7.61 -23.95
C GLY A 563 36.74 -7.47 -22.63
N ILE A 564 35.74 -6.59 -22.58
CA ILE A 564 34.78 -6.47 -21.47
C ILE A 564 34.16 -7.83 -21.16
N THR A 565 33.97 -8.10 -19.87
CA THR A 565 33.24 -9.27 -19.36
C THR A 565 32.35 -8.86 -18.19
N PHE A 566 31.19 -9.50 -18.05
CA PHE A 566 30.28 -9.37 -16.90
C PHE A 566 30.84 -9.94 -15.56
N ASP A 567 32.15 -10.18 -15.43
CA ASP A 567 32.73 -10.98 -14.33
C ASP A 567 32.81 -10.22 -12.99
N ALA A 568 32.51 -10.96 -11.92
CA ALA A 568 32.04 -10.55 -10.59
C ALA A 568 33.07 -9.91 -9.64
N ASP A 569 34.06 -9.17 -10.18
CA ASP A 569 35.11 -8.50 -9.38
C ASP A 569 34.80 -7.01 -9.11
N SER A 570 33.58 -6.54 -9.39
CA SER A 570 33.11 -5.23 -8.91
C SER A 570 32.90 -5.32 -7.39
N THR A 571 33.97 -5.07 -6.63
CA THR A 571 33.88 -4.79 -5.19
C THR A 571 33.05 -3.53 -4.86
N VAL A 572 32.47 -2.88 -5.86
CA VAL A 572 31.56 -1.75 -5.79
C VAL A 572 30.14 -2.29 -5.92
N ALA A 573 29.31 -2.09 -4.89
CA ALA A 573 27.89 -2.42 -4.95
C ALA A 573 27.23 -1.61 -6.07
N CYS A 574 26.47 -2.30 -6.93
CA CYS A 574 25.61 -1.68 -7.93
C CYS A 574 24.38 -1.06 -7.24
N THR A 575 23.90 0.08 -7.73
CA THR A 575 22.74 0.81 -7.22
C THR A 575 21.40 0.27 -7.72
N THR A 576 21.40 -0.43 -8.86
CA THR A 576 20.19 -0.83 -9.61
C THR A 576 20.04 -2.34 -9.79
N GLY A 577 21.05 -3.12 -9.42
CA GLY A 577 21.09 -4.56 -9.70
C GLY A 577 22.23 -5.31 -9.00
N SER A 578 22.60 -6.46 -9.56
CA SER A 578 23.63 -7.34 -9.01
C SER A 578 25.00 -7.16 -9.67
N ASN A 579 25.05 -6.74 -10.94
CA ASN A 579 26.29 -6.56 -11.72
C ASN A 579 26.35 -5.18 -12.41
N SER A 580 27.41 -4.94 -13.17
CA SER A 580 27.64 -3.76 -14.02
C SER A 580 28.83 -4.05 -14.96
N LEU A 581 29.13 -3.18 -15.93
CA LEU A 581 30.28 -3.36 -16.83
C LEU A 581 31.39 -2.34 -16.59
N LEU A 582 32.62 -2.84 -16.44
CA LEU A 582 33.84 -2.05 -16.32
C LEU A 582 34.52 -1.87 -17.68
N PHE A 583 34.76 -0.60 -18.06
CA PHE A 583 35.41 -0.18 -19.30
C PHE A 583 36.81 0.37 -18.99
N ASP A 584 37.81 -0.01 -19.80
CA ASP A 584 39.22 0.30 -19.56
C ASP A 584 39.72 1.63 -20.17
N GLY A 585 38.88 2.32 -20.96
CA GLY A 585 39.23 3.56 -21.66
C GLY A 585 40.12 3.39 -22.89
N ILE A 586 40.30 2.17 -23.40
CA ILE A 586 41.18 1.88 -24.54
C ILE A 586 40.39 1.42 -25.76
N ASN A 587 39.56 0.40 -25.62
CA ASN A 587 38.88 -0.23 -26.75
C ASN A 587 37.58 -0.97 -26.39
N ASP A 588 37.09 -0.73 -25.18
CA ASP A 588 35.90 -1.35 -24.60
C ASP A 588 34.63 -0.62 -25.06
N GLU A 589 33.70 -1.35 -25.67
CA GLU A 589 32.39 -0.83 -26.11
C GLU A 589 31.33 -1.94 -26.21
N LEU A 590 30.07 -1.55 -26.14
CA LEU A 590 28.93 -2.39 -26.52
C LEU A 590 28.35 -1.88 -27.84
N ILE A 591 28.01 -2.80 -28.73
CA ILE A 591 27.50 -2.49 -30.08
C ILE A 591 26.11 -3.10 -30.25
N ALA A 592 25.07 -2.28 -30.24
CA ALA A 592 23.70 -2.69 -30.55
C ALA A 592 23.53 -2.83 -32.07
N THR A 593 24.00 -3.97 -32.60
CA THR A 593 24.14 -4.19 -34.04
C THR A 593 22.80 -4.07 -34.75
N GLY A 594 22.68 -3.14 -35.70
CA GLY A 594 21.45 -2.90 -36.45
C GLY A 594 20.55 -1.83 -35.83
N TYR A 595 20.67 -1.54 -34.53
CA TYR A 595 19.85 -0.54 -33.85
C TYR A 595 20.41 0.87 -34.05
N LYS A 596 19.59 1.79 -34.58
CA LYS A 596 19.96 3.18 -34.92
C LYS A 596 19.37 4.22 -33.98
N ALA A 597 18.71 3.76 -32.92
CA ALA A 597 17.93 4.59 -31.99
C ALA A 597 17.04 5.62 -32.72
N ILE A 598 16.97 6.83 -32.17
CA ILE A 598 16.09 7.90 -32.64
C ILE A 598 16.82 8.79 -33.66
N SER A 599 16.31 8.85 -34.89
CA SER A 599 16.81 9.75 -35.94
C SER A 599 16.09 11.11 -35.98
N GLY A 600 16.67 12.08 -36.66
CA GLY A 600 16.09 13.41 -36.89
C GLY A 600 15.97 14.24 -35.61
N ALA A 601 15.02 15.18 -35.57
CA ALA A 601 14.76 16.07 -34.43
C ALA A 601 13.70 15.54 -33.44
N ASN A 602 13.41 14.23 -33.45
CA ASN A 602 12.38 13.65 -32.59
C ASN A 602 12.77 13.73 -31.11
N ALA A 603 11.78 13.86 -30.21
CA ALA A 603 12.02 13.83 -28.77
C ALA A 603 12.74 12.55 -28.36
N ARG A 604 13.51 12.61 -27.27
CA ARG A 604 14.20 11.44 -26.71
C ARG A 604 14.68 11.67 -25.29
N THR A 605 14.83 10.58 -24.54
CA THR A 605 15.53 10.57 -23.26
C THR A 605 16.55 9.45 -23.23
N ILE A 606 17.68 9.69 -22.58
CA ILE A 606 18.70 8.71 -22.28
C ILE A 606 18.87 8.71 -20.77
N SER A 607 18.90 7.53 -20.16
CA SER A 607 19.25 7.34 -18.75
C SER A 607 20.44 6.39 -18.64
N ALA A 608 21.35 6.62 -17.70
CA ALA A 608 22.41 5.67 -17.36
C ALA A 608 22.93 5.92 -15.94
N TRP A 609 23.33 4.84 -15.27
CA TRP A 609 24.19 4.90 -14.11
C TRP A 609 25.65 4.76 -14.54
N PHE A 610 26.56 5.54 -13.95
CA PHE A 610 27.99 5.38 -14.20
C PHE A 610 28.85 5.80 -13.01
N GLN A 611 30.09 5.32 -12.99
CA GLN A 611 31.13 5.70 -12.03
C GLN A 611 32.45 5.91 -12.77
N THR A 612 33.10 7.06 -12.59
CA THR A 612 34.38 7.36 -13.26
C THR A 612 35.25 8.38 -12.52
N GLU A 613 36.55 8.34 -12.78
CA GLU A 613 37.52 9.40 -12.44
C GLU A 613 38.08 10.09 -13.70
N GLN A 614 37.54 9.79 -14.89
CA GLN A 614 38.07 10.18 -16.20
C GLN A 614 36.96 10.72 -17.11
N THR A 615 37.34 11.16 -18.31
CA THR A 615 36.42 11.60 -19.37
C THR A 615 36.20 10.46 -20.36
N GLY A 616 35.05 10.46 -21.03
CA GLY A 616 34.70 9.39 -21.98
C GLY A 616 33.22 9.41 -22.37
N ALA A 617 32.90 8.75 -23.49
CA ALA A 617 31.55 8.65 -24.03
C ALA A 617 30.73 7.58 -23.32
N ILE A 618 29.53 7.94 -22.88
CA ILE A 618 28.60 7.02 -22.23
C ILE A 618 27.80 6.28 -23.30
N ILE A 619 27.19 7.03 -24.23
CA ILE A 619 26.39 6.46 -25.33
C ILE A 619 26.43 7.37 -26.57
N HIS A 620 26.37 6.75 -27.75
CA HIS A 620 26.45 7.42 -29.04
C HIS A 620 25.59 6.75 -30.11
N TRP A 621 25.00 7.56 -31.01
CA TRP A 621 24.55 7.11 -32.35
C TRP A 621 24.48 8.28 -33.34
N GLY A 622 24.16 7.97 -34.60
CA GLY A 622 24.12 8.95 -35.69
C GLY A 622 25.47 9.16 -36.36
N ASP A 623 25.55 10.10 -37.30
CA ASP A 623 26.75 10.32 -38.11
C ASP A 623 27.46 11.64 -37.75
N THR A 624 28.73 11.79 -38.13
CA THR A 624 29.53 12.98 -37.76
C THR A 624 29.22 14.23 -38.61
N THR A 625 28.07 14.32 -39.29
CA THR A 625 27.66 15.54 -40.00
C THR A 625 27.11 16.59 -39.03
N ALA A 626 26.96 17.84 -39.48
CA ALA A 626 26.46 18.90 -38.61
C ALA A 626 24.98 18.66 -38.26
N GLY A 627 24.67 18.45 -36.98
CA GLY A 627 23.35 18.03 -36.49
C GLY A 627 23.14 16.50 -36.51
N GLY A 628 24.06 15.74 -37.11
CA GLY A 628 23.88 14.33 -37.47
C GLY A 628 24.19 13.33 -36.36
N GLU A 629 24.86 13.76 -35.29
CA GLU A 629 25.29 12.87 -34.21
C GLU A 629 24.43 13.07 -32.97
N TRP A 630 24.45 12.10 -32.06
CA TRP A 630 23.93 12.24 -30.71
C TRP A 630 24.87 11.51 -29.77
N THR A 631 25.65 12.26 -28.99
CA THR A 631 26.63 11.71 -28.05
C THR A 631 26.39 12.28 -26.66
N VAL A 632 26.26 11.41 -25.65
CA VAL A 632 26.26 11.79 -24.24
C VAL A 632 27.56 11.34 -23.61
N ARG A 633 28.27 12.26 -22.93
CA ARG A 633 29.59 11.95 -22.39
C ARG A 633 29.96 12.79 -21.16
N VAL A 634 30.92 12.29 -20.40
CA VAL A 634 31.70 13.09 -19.44
C VAL A 634 32.79 13.83 -20.24
N GLN A 635 32.69 15.16 -20.32
CA GLN A 635 33.46 15.97 -21.30
C GLN A 635 34.54 16.86 -20.67
N ASP A 636 35.55 17.25 -21.46
CA ASP A 636 36.68 18.11 -21.04
C ASP A 636 37.06 19.24 -22.01
N ASP A 637 36.32 19.40 -23.10
CA ASP A 637 36.68 20.32 -24.19
C ASP A 637 35.82 21.58 -24.25
N HIS A 638 34.74 21.66 -23.47
CA HIS A 638 33.82 22.80 -23.37
C HIS A 638 33.40 23.07 -21.92
N GLY A 639 32.86 24.26 -21.63
CA GLY A 639 32.20 24.55 -20.36
C GLY A 639 32.96 24.15 -19.09
N ALA A 640 32.25 23.53 -18.15
CA ALA A 640 32.82 22.94 -16.93
C ALA A 640 33.40 21.55 -17.24
N GLU A 641 34.72 21.39 -17.05
CA GLU A 641 35.41 20.12 -17.22
C GLU A 641 34.83 19.03 -16.31
N GLY A 642 34.65 17.82 -16.84
CA GLY A 642 34.09 16.67 -16.13
C GLY A 642 32.57 16.66 -16.01
N ALA A 643 31.87 17.67 -16.53
CA ALA A 643 30.41 17.67 -16.59
C ALA A 643 29.85 16.81 -17.73
N ILE A 644 28.56 16.51 -17.65
CA ILE A 644 27.83 15.90 -18.77
C ILE A 644 27.75 16.89 -19.93
N GLY A 645 28.19 16.44 -21.11
CA GLY A 645 28.05 17.12 -22.38
C GLY A 645 27.20 16.30 -23.36
N VAL A 646 26.43 17.01 -24.18
CA VAL A 646 25.67 16.44 -25.30
C VAL A 646 26.18 17.07 -26.58
N ASP A 647 26.81 16.28 -27.45
CA ASP A 647 27.30 16.70 -28.76
C ASP A 647 26.35 16.22 -29.87
N VAL A 648 26.03 17.12 -30.83
CA VAL A 648 25.13 16.81 -31.96
C VAL A 648 25.79 17.01 -33.33
N GLY A 649 27.12 17.04 -33.39
CA GLY A 649 27.88 17.34 -34.60
C GLY A 649 27.88 18.84 -34.91
N SER A 650 29.01 19.52 -34.66
CA SER A 650 29.17 20.99 -34.77
C SER A 650 28.37 21.85 -33.77
N GLY A 651 27.65 21.25 -32.82
CA GLY A 651 27.04 21.95 -31.69
C GLY A 651 26.96 21.07 -30.45
N TYR A 652 26.76 21.71 -29.30
CA TYR A 652 26.81 21.05 -27.99
C TYR A 652 26.04 21.81 -26.91
N VAL A 653 25.73 21.13 -25.82
CA VAL A 653 25.34 21.72 -24.53
C VAL A 653 26.06 20.98 -23.38
N VAL A 654 26.45 21.71 -22.33
CA VAL A 654 27.20 21.16 -21.18
C VAL A 654 26.57 21.59 -19.86
N GLY A 655 26.42 20.65 -18.92
CA GLY A 655 26.02 20.90 -17.53
C GLY A 655 27.08 21.62 -16.70
N THR A 656 26.96 21.63 -15.37
CA THR A 656 27.86 22.38 -14.47
C THR A 656 28.69 21.54 -13.51
N THR A 657 28.23 20.35 -13.13
CA THR A 657 28.86 19.52 -12.09
C THR A 657 29.96 18.62 -12.67
N ASP A 658 31.18 18.63 -12.10
CA ASP A 658 32.26 17.68 -12.44
C ASP A 658 31.97 16.33 -11.74
N LEU A 659 31.82 15.25 -12.53
CA LEU A 659 31.38 13.92 -12.06
C LEU A 659 32.53 12.90 -12.03
N ARG A 660 33.77 13.36 -12.05
CA ARG A 660 34.98 12.52 -12.05
C ARG A 660 35.52 12.30 -10.65
N ASP A 661 34.66 11.94 -9.72
CA ASP A 661 34.98 11.79 -8.30
C ASP A 661 35.05 10.32 -7.85
N GLY A 662 34.82 9.37 -8.76
CA GLY A 662 34.80 7.95 -8.47
C GLY A 662 33.55 7.52 -7.69
N ALA A 663 32.49 8.32 -7.61
CA ALA A 663 31.18 7.93 -7.09
C ALA A 663 30.24 7.47 -8.22
N TRP A 664 29.19 6.72 -7.85
CA TRP A 664 28.09 6.43 -8.77
C TRP A 664 27.23 7.68 -8.95
N HIS A 665 26.89 7.97 -10.21
CA HIS A 665 25.97 9.02 -10.59
C HIS A 665 24.93 8.50 -11.57
N HIS A 666 23.71 9.02 -11.47
CA HIS A 666 22.68 8.83 -12.47
C HIS A 666 22.62 10.06 -13.39
N VAL A 667 22.63 9.85 -14.70
CA VAL A 667 22.38 10.91 -15.68
C VAL A 667 21.10 10.64 -16.44
N ALA A 668 20.29 11.69 -16.65
CA ALA A 668 19.24 11.67 -17.66
C ALA A 668 19.37 12.87 -18.62
N VAL A 669 19.43 12.60 -19.92
CA VAL A 669 19.50 13.63 -20.97
C VAL A 669 18.22 13.63 -21.77
N VAL A 670 17.48 14.74 -21.75
CA VAL A 670 16.14 14.86 -22.35
C VAL A 670 16.15 15.89 -23.49
N LEU A 671 15.74 15.49 -24.69
CA LEU A 671 15.32 16.41 -25.75
C LEU A 671 13.80 16.53 -25.73
N PRO A 672 13.26 17.68 -25.30
CA PRO A 672 11.82 17.88 -25.22
C PRO A 672 11.11 17.79 -26.57
N SER A 673 9.82 17.47 -26.55
CA SER A 673 9.00 17.45 -27.75
C SER A 673 8.93 18.83 -28.40
N GLY A 674 9.26 18.89 -29.69
CA GLY A 674 9.31 20.14 -30.46
C GLY A 674 10.59 20.96 -30.28
N ALA A 675 11.52 20.56 -29.41
CA ALA A 675 12.87 21.12 -29.40
C ALA A 675 13.64 20.58 -30.61
N ASN A 676 14.22 21.48 -31.41
CA ASN A 676 14.90 21.14 -32.66
C ASN A 676 16.37 21.59 -32.69
N ASP A 677 16.90 22.07 -31.56
CA ASP A 677 18.27 22.55 -31.40
C ASP A 677 18.85 22.02 -30.09
N VAL A 678 20.15 21.71 -30.09
CA VAL A 678 20.86 21.15 -28.91
C VAL A 678 20.76 22.02 -27.66
N THR A 679 20.59 23.33 -27.81
CA THR A 679 20.35 24.25 -26.67
C THR A 679 19.02 24.01 -25.95
N GLY A 680 18.09 23.26 -26.56
CA GLY A 680 16.83 22.84 -25.93
C GLY A 680 16.93 21.57 -25.10
N VAL A 681 18.08 20.90 -25.08
CA VAL A 681 18.31 19.69 -24.30
C VAL A 681 18.41 20.02 -22.82
N LEU A 682 17.74 19.22 -22.00
CA LEU A 682 17.78 19.26 -20.54
C LEU A 682 18.72 18.15 -20.04
N ILE A 683 19.59 18.49 -19.10
CA ILE A 683 20.53 17.54 -18.49
C ILE A 683 20.16 17.43 -17.01
N TYR A 684 19.93 16.21 -16.54
CA TYR A 684 19.72 15.90 -15.14
C TYR A 684 20.87 15.05 -14.62
N VAL A 685 21.34 15.35 -13.42
CA VAL A 685 22.34 14.59 -12.67
C VAL A 685 21.74 14.27 -11.31
N ASP A 686 21.76 12.99 -10.93
CA ASP A 686 21.22 12.47 -9.67
C ASP A 686 19.78 12.95 -9.40
N GLY A 687 18.97 12.96 -10.47
CA GLY A 687 17.56 13.39 -10.45
C GLY A 687 17.36 14.92 -10.51
N ALA A 688 18.42 15.72 -10.39
CA ALA A 688 18.34 17.18 -10.38
C ALA A 688 18.67 17.81 -11.74
N LEU A 689 17.85 18.78 -12.17
CA LEU A 689 18.10 19.53 -13.41
C LEU A 689 19.33 20.43 -13.27
N GLU A 690 20.30 20.25 -14.17
CA GLU A 690 21.52 21.06 -14.24
C GLU A 690 21.29 22.39 -14.96
N SER A 691 22.08 23.40 -14.58
CA SER A 691 22.21 24.62 -15.39
C SER A 691 23.22 24.41 -16.51
N THR A 692 23.10 25.17 -17.60
CA THR A 692 24.07 25.13 -18.69
C THR A 692 25.34 25.93 -18.37
N SER A 693 26.51 25.30 -18.40
CA SER A 693 27.81 26.00 -18.27
C SER A 693 28.32 26.55 -19.61
N ALA A 694 28.05 25.85 -20.72
CA ALA A 694 28.37 26.28 -22.07
C ALA A 694 27.44 25.60 -23.09
N SER A 695 27.22 26.27 -24.22
CA SER A 695 26.53 25.69 -25.37
C SER A 695 26.95 26.34 -26.68
N SER A 696 26.82 25.59 -27.78
CA SER A 696 26.93 26.06 -29.14
C SER A 696 25.71 25.58 -29.93
N PRO A 697 24.81 26.47 -30.38
CA PRO A 697 23.59 26.08 -31.07
C PRO A 697 23.86 25.31 -32.36
N GLN A 698 23.03 24.30 -32.59
CA GLN A 698 23.01 23.48 -33.79
C GLN A 698 21.66 22.79 -33.86
N ALA A 699 21.03 22.87 -35.04
CA ALA A 699 19.81 22.16 -35.31
C ALA A 699 20.08 20.65 -35.31
N ILE A 700 19.24 19.89 -34.62
CA ILE A 700 19.33 18.44 -34.49
C ILE A 700 18.69 17.79 -35.72
N ASP A 701 19.42 16.92 -36.39
CA ASP A 701 18.98 16.11 -37.52
C ASP A 701 19.74 14.78 -37.51
N THR A 702 19.63 14.04 -36.41
CA THR A 702 20.46 12.86 -36.13
C THR A 702 20.32 11.82 -37.25
N GLY A 703 21.45 11.35 -37.78
CA GLY A 703 21.52 10.33 -38.82
C GLY A 703 21.00 8.97 -38.37
N SER A 704 20.72 8.10 -39.33
CA SER A 704 20.20 6.74 -39.11
C SER A 704 21.12 5.64 -39.67
N THR A 705 22.40 5.96 -39.85
CA THR A 705 23.37 5.05 -40.49
C THR A 705 24.16 4.21 -39.50
N ASP A 706 24.52 4.77 -38.35
CA ASP A 706 25.49 4.18 -37.44
C ASP A 706 24.77 3.53 -36.25
N ASP A 707 25.27 2.35 -35.84
CA ASP A 707 24.72 1.59 -34.72
C ASP A 707 24.89 2.35 -33.39
N VAL A 708 24.01 2.08 -32.43
CA VAL A 708 24.19 2.58 -31.06
C VAL A 708 25.42 1.94 -30.43
N LEU A 709 26.26 2.77 -29.84
CA LEU A 709 27.43 2.40 -29.06
C LEU A 709 27.25 2.81 -27.60
N VAL A 710 27.56 1.93 -26.67
CA VAL A 710 27.70 2.28 -25.23
C VAL A 710 29.17 2.12 -24.84
N GLY A 711 29.70 3.11 -24.12
CA GLY A 711 31.11 3.19 -23.72
C GLY A 711 32.05 3.75 -24.79
N ASN A 712 31.55 4.20 -25.94
CA ASN A 712 32.34 4.78 -27.03
C ASN A 712 31.52 5.75 -27.90
N ASP A 713 32.19 6.51 -28.77
CA ASP A 713 31.58 7.34 -29.79
C ASP A 713 32.37 7.34 -31.12
N ALA A 714 31.85 8.03 -32.14
CA ALA A 714 32.50 8.13 -33.45
C ALA A 714 33.91 8.75 -33.44
N SER A 715 34.31 9.42 -32.36
CA SER A 715 35.67 9.98 -32.18
C SER A 715 36.62 9.06 -31.43
N ASN A 716 36.18 7.84 -31.07
CA ASN A 716 36.91 6.87 -30.26
C ASN A 716 37.24 7.39 -28.85
N ARG A 717 36.32 8.13 -28.23
CA ARG A 717 36.44 8.59 -26.84
C ARG A 717 35.93 7.52 -25.87
N TYR A 718 36.66 6.41 -25.79
CA TYR A 718 36.29 5.26 -24.95
C TYR A 718 36.11 5.65 -23.48
N PHE A 719 35.06 5.12 -22.86
CA PHE A 719 34.77 5.31 -21.44
C PHE A 719 35.79 4.57 -20.57
N ASN A 720 36.20 5.19 -19.46
CA ASN A 720 37.03 4.56 -18.44
C ASN A 720 36.29 4.64 -17.11
N GLY A 721 35.82 3.51 -16.61
CA GLY A 721 34.95 3.45 -15.45
C GLY A 721 33.86 2.40 -15.63
N THR A 722 32.86 2.44 -14.75
CA THR A 722 31.76 1.48 -14.73
C THR A 722 30.50 2.13 -15.29
N ILE A 723 29.71 1.41 -16.10
CA ILE A 723 28.38 1.83 -16.57
C ILE A 723 27.37 0.73 -16.20
N ASP A 724 26.16 1.15 -15.84
CA ASP A 724 25.03 0.29 -15.54
C ASP A 724 23.69 0.89 -16.01
N ASP A 725 22.66 0.04 -16.14
CA ASP A 725 21.26 0.41 -16.37
C ASP A 725 21.05 1.52 -17.43
N VAL A 726 21.46 1.21 -18.67
CA VAL A 726 21.39 2.16 -19.79
C VAL A 726 20.05 2.07 -20.49
N ARG A 727 19.31 3.19 -20.55
CA ARG A 727 17.96 3.26 -21.12
C ARG A 727 17.86 4.31 -22.22
N VAL A 728 17.10 3.99 -23.27
CA VAL A 728 16.78 4.88 -24.39
C VAL A 728 15.27 4.96 -24.58
N TYR A 729 14.75 6.19 -24.62
CA TYR A 729 13.34 6.52 -24.82
C TYR A 729 13.18 7.43 -26.04
N ASN A 730 12.13 7.27 -26.85
CA ASN A 730 11.78 8.16 -27.99
C ASN A 730 10.91 9.36 -27.60
N PHE A 731 10.93 9.76 -26.34
CA PHE A 731 10.11 10.83 -25.82
C PHE A 731 10.78 11.52 -24.64
N GLU A 732 10.20 12.64 -24.22
CA GLU A 732 10.66 13.40 -23.06
C GLU A 732 10.20 12.75 -21.75
N LEU A 733 11.14 12.41 -20.86
CA LEU A 733 10.79 12.06 -19.49
C LEU A 733 10.48 13.31 -18.67
N SER A 734 9.47 13.18 -17.80
CA SER A 734 9.17 14.21 -16.80
C SER A 734 10.25 14.26 -15.73
N ALA A 735 10.40 15.41 -15.06
CA ALA A 735 11.36 15.54 -13.96
C ALA A 735 11.07 14.56 -12.80
N SER A 736 9.80 14.22 -12.55
CA SER A 736 9.44 13.23 -11.53
C SER A 736 9.84 11.81 -11.93
N THR A 737 9.62 11.43 -13.19
CA THR A 737 10.05 10.11 -13.71
C THR A 737 11.57 9.99 -13.71
N VAL A 738 12.29 11.04 -14.09
CA VAL A 738 13.76 11.09 -13.97
C VAL A 738 14.20 10.92 -12.51
N GLY A 739 13.48 11.53 -11.57
CA GLY A 739 13.71 11.35 -10.14
C GLY A 739 13.52 9.91 -9.66
N GLN A 740 12.48 9.22 -10.14
CA GLN A 740 12.25 7.80 -9.86
C GLN A 740 13.41 6.93 -10.38
N LEU A 741 13.86 7.15 -11.61
CA LEU A 741 15.00 6.41 -12.20
C LEU A 741 16.32 6.66 -11.44
N SER A 742 16.49 7.84 -10.84
CA SER A 742 17.67 8.17 -10.05
C SER A 742 17.68 7.60 -8.62
N GLY A 743 16.62 6.89 -8.20
CA GLY A 743 16.56 6.23 -6.91
C GLY A 743 16.32 7.16 -5.72
N PHE A 744 15.29 8.04 -5.79
CA PHE A 744 14.87 8.81 -4.61
C PHE A 744 14.74 7.90 -3.38
N ILE A 745 15.35 8.31 -2.26
CA ILE A 745 15.24 7.58 -0.99
C ILE A 745 13.93 7.88 -0.24
N GLY A 746 13.07 8.73 -0.82
CA GLY A 746 11.73 9.10 -0.36
C GLY A 746 11.12 10.24 -1.18
N HIS A 747 9.86 10.11 -1.60
CA HIS A 747 9.07 11.13 -2.30
C HIS A 747 7.62 11.15 -1.83
N TRP A 748 7.29 12.08 -0.93
CA TRP A 748 5.95 12.29 -0.40
C TRP A 748 5.24 13.41 -1.15
N ALA A 749 4.37 13.04 -2.08
CA ALA A 749 3.63 13.98 -2.94
C ALA A 749 2.49 14.69 -2.19
N PHE A 750 1.94 14.06 -1.15
CA PHE A 750 0.83 14.55 -0.33
C PHE A 750 -0.52 14.67 -1.06
N GLU A 751 -0.82 13.69 -1.92
CA GLU A 751 -2.01 13.70 -2.81
C GLU A 751 -3.16 12.82 -2.29
N GLU A 752 -3.02 12.18 -1.13
CA GLU A 752 -3.94 11.15 -0.61
C GLU A 752 -5.32 11.71 -0.21
N ALA A 753 -5.45 13.04 -0.11
CA ALA A 753 -6.66 13.82 0.15
C ALA A 753 -7.45 13.50 1.44
N SER A 754 -7.17 12.37 2.11
CA SER A 754 -7.81 11.89 3.33
C SER A 754 -6.94 10.83 4.02
N GLY A 755 -7.28 10.47 5.26
CA GLY A 755 -6.51 9.50 6.05
C GLY A 755 -5.31 10.13 6.77
N THR A 756 -4.43 9.28 7.31
CA THR A 756 -3.22 9.73 8.05
C THR A 756 -1.93 9.29 7.38
N THR A 757 -1.98 8.58 6.27
CA THR A 757 -0.78 8.11 5.56
C THR A 757 -0.41 9.12 4.48
N ALA A 758 0.83 9.59 4.52
CA ALA A 758 1.48 10.25 3.39
C ALA A 758 2.31 9.19 2.67
N ALA A 759 1.86 8.74 1.50
CA ALA A 759 2.52 7.65 0.81
C ALA A 759 3.87 8.12 0.25
N ASP A 760 4.88 7.26 0.38
CA ASP A 760 6.14 7.41 -0.31
C ASP A 760 6.00 6.82 -1.72
N SER A 761 6.00 7.69 -2.71
CA SER A 761 5.93 7.34 -4.14
C SER A 761 7.30 7.05 -4.76
N SER A 762 8.34 6.94 -3.95
CA SER A 762 9.63 6.38 -4.36
C SER A 762 9.63 4.85 -4.23
N THR A 763 10.71 4.22 -4.67
CA THR A 763 10.90 2.76 -4.56
C THR A 763 11.12 2.27 -3.13
N GLN A 764 11.22 3.16 -2.14
CA GLN A 764 11.63 2.80 -0.78
C GLN A 764 10.48 2.54 0.19
N ALA A 765 9.23 2.84 -0.19
CA ALA A 765 8.03 2.63 0.64
C ALA A 765 8.15 3.19 2.08
N ASN A 766 8.83 4.33 2.25
CA ASN A 766 8.97 5.00 3.54
C ASN A 766 7.73 5.85 3.89
N ASP A 767 6.54 5.24 3.87
CA ASP A 767 5.27 5.93 4.11
C ASP A 767 5.29 6.73 5.43
N GLY A 768 4.95 8.01 5.33
CA GLY A 768 4.85 8.91 6.48
C GLY A 768 3.48 8.81 7.16
N THR A 769 3.43 9.07 8.46
CA THR A 769 2.18 9.18 9.22
C THR A 769 1.96 10.61 9.70
N LEU A 770 0.83 11.23 9.33
CA LEU A 770 0.39 12.52 9.85
C LEU A 770 0.14 12.41 11.36
N ALA A 771 0.75 13.32 12.12
CA ALA A 771 0.66 13.35 13.56
C ALA A 771 0.06 14.66 14.09
N ASN A 772 -0.48 14.58 15.30
CA ASN A 772 -0.91 15.72 16.12
C ASN A 772 -2.05 16.62 15.59
N GLY A 773 -2.67 16.26 14.48
CA GLY A 773 -3.78 17.04 13.90
C GLY A 773 -3.46 17.65 12.55
N ALA A 774 -2.29 17.35 11.97
CA ALA A 774 -1.98 17.63 10.58
C ALA A 774 -3.13 17.18 9.66
N SER A 775 -3.46 18.00 8.65
CA SER A 775 -4.63 17.78 7.80
C SER A 775 -4.36 18.06 6.33
N TRP A 776 -5.11 17.40 5.45
CA TRP A 776 -4.99 17.58 4.01
C TRP A 776 -5.65 18.87 3.52
N VAL A 777 -4.97 19.59 2.63
CA VAL A 777 -5.43 20.83 1.98
C VAL A 777 -5.01 20.83 0.51
N ALA A 778 -5.49 21.80 -0.28
CA ALA A 778 -5.07 21.92 -1.68
C ALA A 778 -3.63 22.44 -1.82
N GLY A 779 -2.83 21.77 -2.65
CA GLY A 779 -1.42 22.05 -2.87
C GLY A 779 -1.07 23.04 -3.97
N LYS A 780 0.24 23.20 -4.22
CA LYS A 780 0.81 24.07 -5.25
C LYS A 780 1.05 23.34 -6.58
N ILE A 781 1.41 22.07 -6.49
CA ILE A 781 1.49 21.08 -7.57
C ILE A 781 0.52 19.97 -7.14
N GLY A 782 -0.19 19.37 -8.10
CA GLY A 782 -1.25 18.40 -7.80
C GLY A 782 -2.49 19.02 -7.13
N ASP A 783 -3.30 18.17 -6.51
CA ASP A 783 -4.57 18.51 -5.84
C ASP A 783 -4.43 18.53 -4.31
N GLY A 784 -3.33 18.02 -3.75
CA GLY A 784 -3.12 17.83 -2.31
C GLY A 784 -1.85 18.48 -1.73
N ALA A 785 -1.87 18.71 -0.41
CA ALA A 785 -0.78 19.16 0.45
C ALA A 785 -1.17 18.94 1.92
N ILE A 786 -0.22 19.12 2.83
CA ILE A 786 -0.47 19.07 4.28
C ILE A 786 -0.48 20.48 4.90
N ASP A 787 -1.46 20.74 5.76
CA ASP A 787 -1.52 21.91 6.64
C ASP A 787 -1.03 21.53 8.04
N LEU A 788 -0.12 22.36 8.57
CA LEU A 788 0.52 22.20 9.87
C LEU A 788 0.21 23.45 10.70
N ASP A 789 -0.41 23.28 11.86
CA ASP A 789 -0.96 24.37 12.67
C ASP A 789 0.10 25.26 13.35
N GLY A 790 1.37 24.87 13.27
CA GLY A 790 2.51 25.57 13.85
C GLY A 790 2.70 25.35 15.36
N SER A 791 1.96 24.42 15.97
CA SER A 791 2.07 24.02 17.38
C SER A 791 2.94 22.78 17.53
N ASN A 792 2.52 21.66 16.93
CA ASN A 792 3.16 20.35 17.07
C ASN A 792 2.90 19.38 15.90
N ASP A 793 2.23 19.82 14.84
CA ASP A 793 1.94 19.01 13.66
C ASP A 793 3.22 18.63 12.90
N ARG A 794 3.25 17.38 12.40
CA ARG A 794 4.33 16.85 11.56
C ARG A 794 3.87 15.60 10.82
N VAL A 795 4.69 15.14 9.89
CA VAL A 795 4.62 13.79 9.32
C VAL A 795 5.78 13.00 9.91
N ASP A 796 5.47 11.91 10.61
CA ASP A 796 6.45 10.98 11.17
C ASP A 796 6.84 9.97 10.09
N LEU A 797 8.11 9.94 9.72
CA LEU A 797 8.66 8.95 8.78
C LEU A 797 9.15 7.72 9.56
N PRO A 798 9.17 6.52 8.93
CA PRO A 798 9.72 5.31 9.54
C PRO A 798 11.24 5.45 9.74
N ASP A 799 11.84 4.52 10.49
CA ASP A 799 13.30 4.46 10.62
C ASP A 799 13.93 4.08 9.27
N MET A 800 14.40 5.08 8.52
CA MET A 800 14.86 4.89 7.15
C MET A 800 16.30 4.32 7.03
N ASN A 801 17.01 4.09 8.15
CA ASN A 801 18.37 3.51 8.23
C ASN A 801 19.40 3.94 7.15
N PHE A 802 19.32 5.20 6.68
CA PHE A 802 20.22 5.74 5.67
C PHE A 802 21.44 6.43 6.29
N ASP A 803 22.60 6.26 5.66
CA ASP A 803 23.82 6.99 6.01
C ASP A 803 23.90 8.31 5.23
N PHE A 804 23.58 9.41 5.89
CA PHE A 804 23.69 10.77 5.33
C PHE A 804 25.10 11.35 5.42
N SER A 805 26.12 10.57 5.77
CA SER A 805 27.50 11.06 5.88
C SER A 805 28.08 11.58 4.56
N GLY A 806 27.53 11.14 3.42
CA GLY A 806 27.84 11.64 2.08
C GLY A 806 27.15 12.95 1.70
N GLY A 807 26.18 13.41 2.50
CA GLY A 807 25.36 14.60 2.21
C GLY A 807 23.88 14.26 2.03
N LEU A 808 23.07 15.31 1.86
CA LEU A 808 21.62 15.22 1.69
C LEU A 808 21.12 16.41 0.88
N ALA A 809 20.30 16.13 -0.13
CA ALA A 809 19.55 17.13 -0.89
C ALA A 809 18.05 16.98 -0.59
N ILE A 810 17.37 18.12 -0.39
CA ILE A 810 15.93 18.16 -0.11
C ILE A 810 15.32 19.27 -0.97
N SER A 811 14.19 18.97 -1.61
CA SER A 811 13.38 19.95 -2.34
C SER A 811 11.92 19.84 -1.91
N LEU A 812 11.26 20.99 -1.71
CA LEU A 812 9.85 21.03 -1.31
C LEU A 812 9.19 22.38 -1.65
N TRP A 813 7.87 22.36 -1.82
CA TRP A 813 7.03 23.55 -1.85
C TRP A 813 6.50 23.88 -0.44
N ILE A 814 6.65 25.13 0.01
CA ILE A 814 6.17 25.60 1.32
C ILE A 814 5.38 26.90 1.21
N ASN A 815 4.35 27.04 2.04
CA ASN A 815 3.50 28.24 2.11
C ASN A 815 3.28 28.69 3.58
N PRO A 816 4.28 29.30 4.23
CA PRO A 816 4.18 29.66 5.64
C PRO A 816 3.17 30.80 5.86
N SER A 817 2.14 30.56 6.67
CA SER A 817 1.10 31.54 7.03
C SER A 817 1.53 32.51 8.15
N SER A 818 2.49 32.09 8.98
CA SER A 818 3.18 32.92 9.97
C SER A 818 4.56 32.32 10.32
N THR A 819 5.45 33.11 10.91
CA THR A 819 6.75 32.62 11.44
C THR A 819 6.73 32.71 12.96
N PRO A 820 6.37 31.63 13.67
CA PRO A 820 6.30 31.64 15.14
C PRO A 820 7.72 31.48 15.73
N GLY A 821 8.48 32.58 15.77
CA GLY A 821 9.79 32.62 16.47
C GLY A 821 11.02 32.42 15.59
N SER A 822 12.19 32.27 16.22
CA SER A 822 13.52 32.45 15.60
C SER A 822 13.94 31.35 14.61
N TYR A 823 13.30 30.18 14.61
CA TYR A 823 13.58 29.06 13.70
C TYR A 823 12.30 28.28 13.38
N VAL A 824 12.10 27.94 12.10
CA VAL A 824 11.04 27.05 11.60
C VAL A 824 11.76 25.89 10.89
N ALA A 825 11.47 24.66 11.27
CA ALA A 825 12.04 23.46 10.66
C ALA A 825 10.98 22.79 9.77
N PHE A 826 11.39 22.40 8.57
CA PHE A 826 10.52 21.73 7.58
C PHE A 826 10.87 20.25 7.39
N LEU A 827 12.07 19.85 7.82
CA LEU A 827 12.52 18.47 7.91
C LEU A 827 13.41 18.31 9.14
N GLY A 828 13.18 17.25 9.92
CA GLY A 828 14.00 16.86 11.05
C GLY A 828 14.57 15.48 10.82
N ILE A 829 15.90 15.36 10.76
CA ILE A 829 16.60 14.08 10.67
C ILE A 829 17.40 13.92 11.95
N SER A 830 17.17 12.82 12.66
CA SER A 830 17.86 12.52 13.91
C SER A 830 18.26 11.06 13.96
N ASN A 831 19.33 10.77 14.70
CA ASN A 831 19.77 9.42 15.05
C ASN A 831 19.17 8.95 16.40
N GLY A 832 17.97 9.45 16.73
CA GLY A 832 17.21 9.07 17.90
C GLY A 832 17.20 10.07 19.08
N SER A 833 16.06 10.05 19.78
CA SER A 833 15.67 10.71 21.05
C SER A 833 15.58 12.23 21.14
N ASN A 834 15.90 13.01 20.10
CA ASN A 834 15.58 14.44 20.09
C ASN A 834 15.04 14.87 18.73
N VAL A 835 13.72 14.99 18.63
CA VAL A 835 13.00 15.79 17.63
C VAL A 835 12.06 16.72 18.38
#